data_AF-A0A1E7L4N0-F1
#
_entry.id   AF-A0A1E7L4N0-F1
#
_cell.length_a   1.000
_cell.length_b   1.000
_cell.length_c   1.000
_cell.angle_alpha   90.00
_cell.angle_beta   90.00
_cell.angle_gamma   90.00
#
_symmetry.space_group_name_H-M   'P 1'
#
loop_
_entity.id
_entity.type
_entity.pdbx_description
1 polymer ?
#
loop_
_entity_poly.entity_id
_entity_poly.type
_entity_poly.pdbx_seq_one_letter_code
_entity_poly.pdbx_strand_id
1 'polypeptide(L)'
;MWPRRTVLSALSGLSVLPVASAAAAGLTLATPVPAAASARSGPQQPPAADDFAALRERWLGLLLGTGYDPAAEPYASRLAETGEEAAALRAEMRPESGSLFPGYPFDPPSGITQSYQRLATMTQGYVQDGTGQTGDTGLRDAVLAGLAHVHERVYHAGQEPYGNWWEWQIGTPRLLLDTVAMLYDEIPAQQRADWLAAVDHFLPESVFDDYSGHSTGANRVDFCRVYAVRGILGEAPEKIALATASLSPVFPYVTEGDGLYADGSFVQHTWVAYSGTYGYVLLDGLGRLFTLLDGTSWQVTDPARQIVLDSVENAYAPLLHDGLMMDSVSGRAVSRGVLKQDTRRIHQSDHTRGHQLLAAVALLGGGASEAERRRWNAMVRGWIERDTALPVLTDTQFDVADLARLHAVAQEEGESAAEPVGHRLFPAMARSVHRRPGWCAGIAMSSDRIAYYEAGNGENPRGWHTGSGMLSWWGPPETLDQYTDDFWPTVDWYRLPGTTVSAKRLPDNAGGEWGEPKPATAWAGGATDGEYAAVGQDVRGLESTLTARKSWFCVDDAVICLGAGIGCQDGTEVETVFDNRRLGAPGGDFTGAALTVDGAVHPAEPAAKGGRPRVTDGARWAHLPGHGGWVWPGGTRLRVLC
;
A
#
# COMPACT_ATOMS: atom_id res chain seq x y z
N MET A 1 24.50 -1.07 -64.17
CA MET A 1 23.63 0.11 -64.01
C MET A 1 23.65 0.49 -62.53
N TRP A 2 24.57 1.40 -62.20
CA TRP A 2 24.73 2.15 -60.93
C TRP A 2 23.78 3.37 -60.94
N PRO A 3 23.73 4.26 -59.92
CA PRO A 3 23.89 4.18 -58.44
C PRO A 3 22.73 4.99 -57.74
N ARG A 4 22.46 5.00 -56.42
CA ARG A 4 23.12 5.57 -55.21
C ARG A 4 23.65 7.03 -55.26
N ARG A 5 23.29 7.79 -54.19
CA ARG A 5 24.07 8.87 -53.50
C ARG A 5 24.06 10.29 -54.16
N THR A 6 24.01 11.48 -53.51
CA THR A 6 24.04 11.98 -52.11
C THR A 6 23.79 13.54 -52.10
N VAL A 7 23.57 14.13 -50.90
CA VAL A 7 23.97 15.49 -50.40
C VAL A 7 23.27 16.76 -50.95
N LEU A 8 22.65 17.59 -50.08
CA LEU A 8 23.22 18.87 -49.55
C LEU A 8 22.34 19.56 -48.49
N SER A 9 23.03 20.12 -47.51
CA SER A 9 22.58 20.99 -46.42
C SER A 9 22.70 22.48 -46.75
N ALA A 10 21.99 23.30 -45.96
CA ALA A 10 22.24 24.71 -45.60
C ALA A 10 21.64 25.82 -46.50
N LEU A 11 20.82 26.71 -45.90
CA LEU A 11 21.25 28.05 -45.42
C LEU A 11 20.04 28.92 -44.96
N SER A 12 20.24 29.62 -43.82
CA SER A 12 19.78 30.99 -43.42
C SER A 12 18.55 31.60 -44.12
N GLY A 13 17.59 32.25 -43.47
CA GLY A 13 17.63 33.21 -42.37
C GLY A 13 16.70 34.40 -42.69
N LEU A 14 16.34 35.20 -41.67
CA LEU A 14 15.66 36.52 -41.68
C LEU A 14 14.11 36.60 -41.66
N SER A 15 13.64 36.89 -40.45
CA SER A 15 12.58 37.81 -39.99
C SER A 15 12.00 38.89 -40.94
N VAL A 16 10.70 39.19 -40.79
CA VAL A 16 10.07 40.47 -40.33
C VAL A 16 8.61 40.62 -40.85
N LEU A 17 7.64 40.50 -39.91
CA LEU A 17 6.39 41.30 -39.66
C LEU A 17 5.40 41.68 -40.83
N PRO A 18 4.27 42.38 -40.59
CA PRO A 18 2.94 41.79 -40.32
C PRO A 18 1.81 42.39 -41.19
N VAL A 19 0.60 41.82 -41.20
CA VAL A 19 -0.60 42.54 -41.68
C VAL A 19 -1.82 42.24 -40.80
N ALA A 20 -2.14 43.25 -39.98
CA ALA A 20 -3.44 43.69 -39.45
C ALA A 20 -4.57 43.67 -40.50
N SER A 21 -5.89 43.65 -40.27
CA SER A 21 -6.82 43.85 -39.17
C SER A 21 -8.23 43.61 -39.75
N ALA A 22 -9.23 43.29 -38.91
CA ALA A 22 -10.59 43.84 -39.09
C ALA A 22 -11.35 43.77 -37.76
N ALA A 23 -11.56 44.94 -37.17
CA ALA A 23 -12.43 45.18 -36.04
C ALA A 23 -13.88 45.41 -36.53
N ALA A 24 -14.86 44.98 -35.74
CA ALA A 24 -16.21 45.51 -35.77
C ALA A 24 -16.60 45.90 -34.35
N ALA A 25 -16.88 47.19 -34.18
CA ALA A 25 -17.31 47.81 -32.94
C ALA A 25 -18.83 47.62 -32.74
N GLY A 26 -19.24 47.38 -31.51
CA GLY A 26 -20.62 47.51 -31.05
C GLY A 26 -20.62 48.08 -29.63
N LEU A 27 -20.91 49.38 -29.51
CA LEU A 27 -21.21 50.04 -28.23
C LEU A 27 -22.63 49.71 -27.80
N THR A 28 -22.82 49.25 -26.56
CA THR A 28 -24.04 49.50 -25.78
C THR A 28 -23.75 49.60 -24.28
N LEU A 29 -23.87 50.83 -23.80
CA LEU A 29 -24.39 51.34 -22.51
C LEU A 29 -24.34 50.45 -21.26
N ALA A 30 -23.63 50.98 -20.25
CA ALA A 30 -23.57 50.50 -18.88
C ALA A 30 -24.83 50.87 -18.05
N THR A 31 -25.23 49.96 -17.17
CA THR A 31 -25.93 50.25 -15.91
C THR A 31 -25.26 49.46 -14.77
N PRO A 32 -25.18 50.00 -13.55
CA PRO A 32 -24.32 49.47 -12.49
C PRO A 32 -25.03 48.36 -11.69
N VAL A 33 -24.35 47.24 -11.48
CA VAL A 33 -24.72 46.18 -10.52
C VAL A 33 -23.87 46.39 -9.26
N PRO A 34 -24.44 46.30 -8.03
CA PRO A 34 -23.72 46.64 -6.82
C PRO A 34 -22.61 45.62 -6.54
N ALA A 35 -21.44 46.14 -6.20
CA ALA A 35 -20.32 45.36 -5.70
C ALA A 35 -20.69 44.71 -4.36
N ALA A 36 -20.90 43.40 -4.37
CA ALA A 36 -20.79 42.58 -3.17
C ALA A 36 -19.30 42.41 -2.86
N ALA A 37 -18.93 42.78 -1.64
CA ALA A 37 -17.58 43.01 -1.19
C ALA A 37 -16.69 41.77 -1.35
N SER A 38 -15.55 41.95 -2.04
CA SER A 38 -14.37 41.14 -1.85
C SER A 38 -13.99 41.16 -0.37
N ALA A 39 -14.12 40.02 0.31
CA ALA A 39 -13.47 39.81 1.59
C ALA A 39 -11.96 39.92 1.33
N ARG A 40 -11.42 41.05 1.76
CA ARG A 40 -10.00 41.36 1.79
C ARG A 40 -9.30 40.22 2.50
N SER A 41 -8.21 39.75 1.90
CA SER A 41 -7.09 39.10 2.59
C SER A 41 -6.87 39.83 3.92
N GLY A 42 -7.26 39.17 5.02
CA GLY A 42 -6.88 39.59 6.35
C GLY A 42 -5.34 39.61 6.43
N PRO A 43 -4.77 40.39 7.36
CA PRO A 43 -3.34 40.31 7.60
C PRO A 43 -2.99 38.85 7.85
N GLN A 44 -2.13 38.30 6.99
CA GLN A 44 -1.49 37.01 7.20
C GLN A 44 -0.91 37.09 8.62
N GLN A 45 -1.47 36.30 9.54
CA GLN A 45 -0.92 36.21 10.89
C GLN A 45 0.58 35.97 10.74
N PRO A 46 1.44 36.65 11.53
CA PRO A 46 2.83 36.23 11.61
C PRO A 46 2.84 34.72 11.93
N PRO A 47 3.80 33.94 11.39
CA PRO A 47 3.89 32.52 11.72
C PRO A 47 3.79 32.40 13.23
N ALA A 48 2.86 31.55 13.70
CA ALA A 48 2.74 31.29 15.12
C ALA A 48 4.16 31.00 15.62
N ALA A 49 4.62 31.72 16.63
CA ALA A 49 5.90 31.40 17.25
C ALA A 49 5.92 29.89 17.50
N ASP A 50 6.96 29.21 17.02
CA ASP A 50 6.99 27.76 16.94
C ASP A 50 6.74 27.11 18.31
N ASP A 51 5.48 26.74 18.55
CA ASP A 51 4.98 26.26 19.83
C ASP A 51 4.97 24.73 19.82
N PHE A 52 5.95 24.14 20.50
CA PHE A 52 6.08 22.68 20.63
C PHE A 52 4.86 22.05 21.30
N ALA A 53 4.17 22.74 22.21
CA ALA A 53 2.95 22.22 22.81
C ALA A 53 1.81 22.16 21.78
N ALA A 54 1.64 23.22 20.97
CA ALA A 54 0.65 23.21 19.88
C ALA A 54 0.92 22.13 18.83
N LEU A 55 2.19 21.89 18.49
CA LEU A 55 2.60 20.79 17.60
C LEU A 55 2.33 19.42 18.21
N ARG A 56 2.55 19.24 19.53
CA ARG A 56 2.20 18.01 20.24
C ARG A 56 0.69 17.78 20.23
N GLU A 57 -0.13 18.80 20.50
CA GLU A 57 -1.59 18.68 20.43
C GLU A 57 -2.07 18.31 19.02
N ARG A 58 -1.45 18.90 17.98
CA ARG A 58 -1.74 18.52 16.60
C ARG A 58 -1.36 17.07 16.32
N TRP A 59 -0.23 16.59 16.84
CA TRP A 59 0.16 15.18 16.75
C TRP A 59 -0.85 14.26 17.44
N LEU A 60 -1.33 14.63 18.63
CA LEU A 60 -2.37 13.90 19.34
C LEU A 60 -3.68 13.85 18.54
N GLY A 61 -4.08 14.94 17.88
CA GLY A 61 -5.24 14.94 16.99
C GLY A 61 -5.10 14.00 15.79
N LEU A 62 -3.89 13.86 15.24
CA LEU A 62 -3.60 12.90 14.17
C LEU A 62 -3.63 11.43 14.66
N LEU A 63 -3.25 11.20 15.91
CA LEU A 63 -3.14 9.88 16.53
C LEU A 63 -4.48 9.38 17.10
N LEU A 64 -5.22 10.24 17.80
CA LEU A 64 -6.43 9.90 18.55
C LEU A 64 -7.71 10.37 17.86
N GLY A 65 -7.59 11.18 16.81
CA GLY A 65 -8.72 11.72 16.08
C GLY A 65 -9.33 12.95 16.75
N THR A 66 -10.14 13.67 15.98
CA THR A 66 -10.86 14.87 16.45
C THR A 66 -12.23 14.93 15.79
N GLY A 67 -13.21 15.55 16.44
CA GLY A 67 -14.49 15.88 15.80
C GLY A 67 -15.46 14.71 15.63
N TYR A 68 -15.34 13.66 16.44
CA TYR A 68 -16.28 12.55 16.51
C TYR A 68 -17.01 12.52 17.86
N ASP A 69 -18.18 11.90 17.91
CA ASP A 69 -18.91 11.63 19.16
C ASP A 69 -18.49 10.25 19.70
N PRO A 70 -17.81 10.17 20.86
CA PRO A 70 -17.36 8.90 21.45
C PRO A 70 -18.50 7.93 21.77
N ALA A 71 -19.74 8.41 21.91
CA ALA A 71 -20.91 7.58 22.19
C ALA A 71 -21.59 7.04 20.92
N ALA A 72 -21.22 7.53 19.73
CA ALA A 72 -21.78 7.08 18.47
C ALA A 72 -21.03 5.85 17.92
N GLU A 73 -21.74 4.98 17.23
CA GLU A 73 -21.09 3.90 16.46
C GLU A 73 -20.47 4.44 15.16
N PRO A 74 -19.33 3.89 14.70
CA PRO A 74 -18.59 2.75 15.26
C PRO A 74 -17.59 3.10 16.40
N TYR A 75 -17.48 4.39 16.78
CA TYR A 75 -16.48 4.86 17.75
C TYR A 75 -16.67 4.23 19.13
N ALA A 76 -17.91 4.17 19.62
CA ALA A 76 -18.24 3.58 20.91
C ALA A 76 -17.71 2.15 21.03
N SER A 77 -17.98 1.30 20.04
CA SER A 77 -17.44 -0.07 20.00
C SER A 77 -15.91 -0.11 19.93
N ARG A 78 -15.27 0.73 19.11
CA ARG A 78 -13.79 0.74 19.01
C ARG A 78 -13.13 1.17 20.33
N LEU A 79 -13.69 2.16 21.00
CA LEU A 79 -13.18 2.67 22.28
C LEU A 79 -13.35 1.63 23.38
N ALA A 80 -14.52 0.98 23.45
CA ALA A 80 -14.77 -0.11 24.39
C ALA A 80 -13.79 -1.27 24.18
N GLU A 81 -13.59 -1.73 22.93
CA GLU A 81 -12.60 -2.76 22.59
C GLU A 81 -11.18 -2.36 23.05
N THR A 82 -10.78 -1.11 22.82
CA THR A 82 -9.47 -0.59 23.25
C THR A 82 -9.32 -0.66 24.77
N GLY A 83 -10.38 -0.33 25.52
CA GLY A 83 -10.36 -0.42 26.98
C GLY A 83 -10.34 -1.84 27.52
N GLU A 84 -11.09 -2.76 26.91
CA GLU A 84 -11.04 -4.19 27.23
C GLU A 84 -9.64 -4.77 26.99
N GLU A 85 -9.04 -4.43 25.85
CA GLU A 85 -7.68 -4.84 25.52
C GLU A 85 -6.66 -4.26 26.50
N ALA A 86 -6.74 -2.96 26.80
CA ALA A 86 -5.87 -2.31 27.78
C ALA A 86 -5.93 -2.99 29.16
N ALA A 87 -7.13 -3.35 29.61
CA ALA A 87 -7.32 -4.07 30.87
C ALA A 87 -6.71 -5.47 30.85
N ALA A 88 -6.92 -6.21 29.75
CA ALA A 88 -6.34 -7.55 29.56
C ALA A 88 -4.81 -7.51 29.53
N LEU A 89 -4.23 -6.55 28.79
CA LEU A 89 -2.79 -6.34 28.71
C LEU A 89 -2.19 -5.97 30.08
N ARG A 90 -2.83 -5.07 30.83
CA ARG A 90 -2.39 -4.77 32.21
C ARG A 90 -2.37 -6.03 33.09
N ALA A 91 -3.36 -6.91 32.96
CA ALA A 91 -3.43 -8.15 33.70
C ALA A 91 -2.37 -9.18 33.24
N GLU A 92 -1.96 -9.16 31.97
CA GLU A 92 -0.94 -10.04 31.39
C GLU A 92 0.49 -9.58 31.67
N MET A 93 0.74 -8.28 31.81
CA MET A 93 2.08 -7.71 31.93
C MET A 93 2.90 -8.35 33.08
N ARG A 94 4.05 -8.94 32.78
CA ARG A 94 4.96 -9.59 33.73
C ARG A 94 6.39 -9.14 33.44
N PRO A 95 6.87 -8.06 34.06
CA PRO A 95 8.24 -7.59 33.88
C PRO A 95 9.25 -8.66 34.34
N GLU A 96 10.04 -9.19 33.41
CA GLU A 96 11.12 -10.16 33.66
C GLU A 96 12.42 -9.69 33.00
N SER A 97 13.55 -10.34 33.29
CA SER A 97 14.86 -9.87 32.80
C SER A 97 14.98 -9.80 31.28
N GLY A 98 14.23 -10.64 30.55
CA GLY A 98 14.31 -10.75 29.08
C GLY A 98 12.99 -10.46 28.35
N SER A 99 11.95 -9.97 29.03
CA SER A 99 10.63 -9.69 28.45
C SER A 99 9.82 -8.73 29.32
N LEU A 100 8.82 -8.07 28.72
CA LEU A 100 7.76 -7.37 29.45
C LEU A 100 6.45 -8.19 29.49
N PHE A 101 6.18 -8.93 28.42
CA PHE A 101 5.00 -9.77 28.27
C PHE A 101 5.42 -11.22 28.00
N PRO A 102 4.75 -12.22 28.60
CA PRO A 102 4.99 -13.62 28.31
C PRO A 102 4.90 -13.93 26.81
N GLY A 103 5.83 -14.73 26.29
CA GLY A 103 5.86 -15.11 24.87
C GLY A 103 6.48 -14.07 23.93
N TYR A 104 6.87 -12.89 24.43
CA TYR A 104 7.54 -11.83 23.66
C TYR A 104 8.91 -11.50 24.28
N PRO A 105 9.92 -12.38 24.11
CA PRO A 105 11.28 -12.09 24.56
C PRO A 105 11.88 -10.93 23.78
N PHE A 106 12.77 -10.15 24.40
CA PHE A 106 13.45 -9.02 23.73
C PHE A 106 14.36 -9.47 22.58
N ASP A 107 14.79 -10.73 22.54
CA ASP A 107 15.47 -11.35 21.40
C ASP A 107 14.59 -12.50 20.84
N PRO A 108 14.09 -12.39 19.59
CA PRO A 108 14.37 -11.35 18.60
C PRO A 108 13.79 -9.97 18.95
N PRO A 109 14.35 -8.86 18.40
CA PRO A 109 13.97 -7.49 18.75
C PRO A 109 12.51 -7.13 18.46
N SER A 110 11.79 -7.97 17.69
CA SER A 110 10.35 -7.81 17.53
C SER A 110 9.60 -7.89 18.86
N GLY A 111 10.11 -8.61 19.87
CA GLY A 111 9.51 -8.60 21.21
C GLY A 111 9.61 -7.25 21.94
N ILE A 112 10.59 -6.41 21.57
CA ILE A 112 10.72 -5.03 22.08
C ILE A 112 9.58 -4.18 21.50
N THR A 113 9.42 -4.19 20.18
CA THR A 113 8.32 -3.49 19.49
C THR A 113 6.96 -3.98 19.98
N GLN A 114 6.79 -5.30 20.17
CA GLN A 114 5.57 -5.89 20.73
C GLN A 114 5.29 -5.43 22.18
N SER A 115 6.32 -5.09 22.95
CA SER A 115 6.16 -4.52 24.29
C SER A 115 5.64 -3.10 24.21
N TYR A 116 6.24 -2.26 23.36
CA TYR A 116 5.79 -0.88 23.16
C TYR A 116 4.42 -0.78 22.49
N GLN A 117 4.05 -1.71 21.61
CA GLN A 117 2.72 -1.73 21.00
C GLN A 117 1.63 -1.92 22.05
N ARG A 118 1.84 -2.85 23.00
CA ARG A 118 0.91 -3.10 24.10
C ARG A 118 0.83 -1.92 25.06
N LEU A 119 1.97 -1.29 25.37
CA LEU A 119 2.01 -0.09 26.20
C LEU A 119 1.28 1.09 25.53
N ALA A 120 1.40 1.23 24.21
CA ALA A 120 0.66 2.23 23.44
C ALA A 120 -0.86 1.97 23.51
N THR A 121 -1.32 0.73 23.31
CA THR A 121 -2.74 0.37 23.48
C THR A 121 -3.25 0.64 24.90
N MET A 122 -2.47 0.27 25.92
CA MET A 122 -2.80 0.57 27.31
C MET A 122 -2.93 2.09 27.55
N THR A 123 -2.05 2.88 26.92
CA THR A 123 -2.09 4.34 27.00
C THR A 123 -3.31 4.92 26.29
N GLN A 124 -3.67 4.41 25.11
CA GLN A 124 -4.90 4.78 24.41
C GLN A 124 -6.16 4.47 25.25
N GLY A 125 -6.17 3.33 25.93
CA GLY A 125 -7.20 2.98 26.92
C GLY A 125 -7.31 4.01 28.04
N TYR A 126 -6.18 4.54 28.50
CA TYR A 126 -6.13 5.53 29.56
C TYR A 126 -6.55 6.96 29.13
N VAL A 127 -6.16 7.41 27.93
CA VAL A 127 -6.35 8.81 27.51
C VAL A 127 -7.66 9.08 26.76
N GLN A 128 -8.25 8.09 26.11
CA GLN A 128 -9.46 8.30 25.30
C GLN A 128 -10.73 8.13 26.14
N ASP A 129 -11.71 8.98 25.91
CA ASP A 129 -13.05 8.85 26.48
C ASP A 129 -13.74 7.57 25.98
N GLY A 130 -14.66 7.01 26.78
CA GLY A 130 -15.50 5.87 26.36
C GLY A 130 -14.83 4.50 26.41
N THR A 131 -13.55 4.41 26.82
CA THR A 131 -12.83 3.14 26.96
C THR A 131 -13.23 2.37 28.23
N GLY A 132 -13.84 3.04 29.20
CA GLY A 132 -14.05 2.47 30.55
C GLY A 132 -12.76 2.36 31.39
N GLN A 133 -11.61 2.78 30.83
CA GLN A 133 -10.32 2.88 31.51
C GLN A 133 -9.81 4.33 31.58
N THR A 134 -10.59 5.29 31.06
CA THR A 134 -10.23 6.71 30.98
C THR A 134 -9.84 7.26 32.34
N GLY A 135 -8.61 7.76 32.46
CA GLY A 135 -8.11 8.34 33.71
C GLY A 135 -7.80 7.33 34.83
N ASP A 136 -7.81 6.01 34.58
CA ASP A 136 -7.38 5.02 35.59
C ASP A 136 -5.87 5.16 35.87
N THR A 137 -5.54 5.78 37.00
CA THR A 137 -4.15 5.99 37.44
C THR A 137 -3.38 4.69 37.60
N GLY A 138 -4.05 3.58 37.93
CA GLY A 138 -3.41 2.28 38.03
C GLY A 138 -3.00 1.70 36.67
N LEU A 139 -3.72 2.03 35.60
CA LEU A 139 -3.34 1.68 34.22
C LEU A 139 -2.15 2.54 33.78
N ARG A 140 -2.21 3.85 34.01
CA ARG A 140 -1.08 4.75 33.77
C ARG A 140 0.19 4.30 34.49
N ASP A 141 0.11 4.01 35.79
CA ASP A 141 1.28 3.60 36.57
C ASP A 141 1.89 2.29 36.02
N ALA A 142 1.06 1.36 35.54
CA ALA A 142 1.52 0.15 34.87
C ALA A 142 2.23 0.47 33.55
N VAL A 143 1.71 1.39 32.74
CA VAL A 143 2.37 1.85 31.51
C VAL A 143 3.75 2.45 31.84
N LEU A 144 3.82 3.39 32.78
CA LEU A 144 5.08 4.04 33.15
C LEU A 144 6.11 3.04 33.69
N ALA A 145 5.69 2.07 34.50
CA ALA A 145 6.55 0.99 34.97
C ALA A 145 7.04 0.09 33.83
N GLY A 146 6.18 -0.23 32.86
CA GLY A 146 6.54 -1.02 31.68
C GLY A 146 7.54 -0.30 30.78
N LEU A 147 7.32 0.99 30.50
CA LEU A 147 8.25 1.83 29.73
C LEU A 147 9.62 1.90 30.42
N ALA A 148 9.65 2.12 31.74
CA ALA A 148 10.88 2.16 32.52
C ALA A 148 11.63 0.83 32.46
N HIS A 149 10.92 -0.29 32.60
CA HIS A 149 11.51 -1.64 32.54
C HIS A 149 12.12 -1.94 31.17
N VAL A 150 11.39 -1.71 30.08
CA VAL A 150 11.92 -1.97 28.72
C VAL A 150 13.10 -1.06 28.42
N HIS A 151 13.05 0.21 28.83
CA HIS A 151 14.17 1.13 28.70
C HIS A 151 15.40 0.63 29.46
N GLU A 152 15.28 0.32 30.75
CA GLU A 152 16.40 -0.16 31.59
C GLU A 152 17.02 -1.46 31.05
N ARG A 153 16.19 -2.35 30.50
CA ARG A 153 16.63 -3.69 30.10
C ARG A 153 17.21 -3.77 28.70
N VAL A 154 16.70 -2.98 27.76
CA VAL A 154 17.04 -3.19 26.35
C VAL A 154 16.98 -1.94 25.48
N TYR A 155 16.03 -1.02 25.67
CA TYR A 155 15.89 0.14 24.77
C TYR A 155 16.46 1.42 25.39
N HIS A 156 17.79 1.49 25.54
CA HIS A 156 18.53 2.62 26.11
C HIS A 156 19.78 2.99 25.29
N ALA A 157 20.31 4.19 25.52
CA ALA A 157 21.43 4.78 24.77
C ALA A 157 22.82 4.12 24.97
N GLY A 158 22.85 2.91 25.55
CA GLY A 158 24.07 2.12 25.75
C GLY A 158 23.95 0.69 25.22
N GLN A 159 22.84 0.35 24.57
CA GLN A 159 22.59 -0.97 24.03
C GLN A 159 23.04 -1.02 22.56
N GLU A 160 23.82 -2.05 22.20
CA GLU A 160 24.11 -2.34 20.80
C GLU A 160 22.91 -3.04 20.14
N PRO A 161 22.43 -2.58 18.97
CA PRO A 161 21.29 -3.20 18.29
C PRO A 161 21.64 -4.60 17.78
N TYR A 162 20.65 -5.49 17.77
CA TYR A 162 20.78 -6.87 17.26
C TYR A 162 19.54 -7.28 16.46
N GLY A 163 19.68 -8.27 15.58
CA GLY A 163 18.56 -8.75 14.76
C GLY A 163 18.10 -7.71 13.72
N ASN A 164 16.78 -7.59 13.54
CA ASN A 164 16.20 -6.70 12.53
C ASN A 164 16.32 -5.22 12.93
N TRP A 165 17.09 -4.43 12.16
CA TRP A 165 17.31 -2.99 12.38
C TRP A 165 16.01 -2.18 12.45
N TRP A 166 14.97 -2.60 11.71
CA TRP A 166 13.69 -1.89 11.63
C TRP A 166 13.02 -1.76 13.00
N GLU A 167 13.16 -2.79 13.85
CA GLU A 167 12.57 -2.81 15.19
C GLU A 167 13.15 -1.70 16.08
N TRP A 168 14.46 -1.44 15.95
CA TRP A 168 15.19 -0.46 16.74
C TRP A 168 15.02 0.97 16.22
N GLN A 169 14.85 1.14 14.91
CA GLN A 169 14.92 2.46 14.27
C GLN A 169 13.57 3.01 13.83
N ILE A 170 12.56 2.15 13.67
CA ILE A 170 11.22 2.52 13.21
C ILE A 170 10.15 2.01 14.17
N GLY A 171 10.06 0.68 14.34
CA GLY A 171 8.97 0.04 15.09
C GLY A 171 8.84 0.54 16.53
N THR A 172 9.89 0.31 17.32
CA THR A 172 9.95 0.75 18.72
C THR A 172 9.89 2.26 18.91
N PRO A 173 10.73 3.10 18.26
CA PRO A 173 10.76 4.53 18.55
C PRO A 173 9.45 5.24 18.19
N ARG A 174 8.74 4.83 17.13
CA ARG A 174 7.41 5.40 16.81
C ARG A 174 6.44 5.20 17.97
N LEU A 175 6.32 3.98 18.48
CA LEU A 175 5.41 3.62 19.56
C LEU A 175 5.79 4.26 20.89
N LEU A 176 7.10 4.34 21.19
CA LEU A 176 7.62 5.05 22.36
C LEU A 176 7.25 6.54 22.29
N LEU A 177 7.51 7.21 21.17
CA LEU A 177 7.25 8.64 21.02
C LEU A 177 5.75 8.95 21.07
N ASP A 178 4.90 8.13 20.43
CA ASP A 178 3.44 8.28 20.50
C ASP A 178 2.93 8.13 21.94
N THR A 179 3.48 7.17 22.70
CA THR A 179 3.18 6.99 24.13
C THR A 179 3.63 8.18 24.97
N VAL A 180 4.85 8.69 24.73
CA VAL A 180 5.38 9.88 25.42
C VAL A 180 4.57 11.13 25.08
N ALA A 181 4.07 11.27 23.85
CA ALA A 181 3.21 12.38 23.49
C ALA A 181 1.89 12.37 24.27
N MET A 182 1.26 11.19 24.41
CA MET A 182 0.00 11.02 25.15
C MET A 182 0.14 11.27 26.65
N LEU A 183 1.29 10.93 27.25
CA LEU A 183 1.55 11.05 28.70
C LEU A 183 2.53 12.18 29.05
N TYR A 184 2.72 13.15 28.15
CA TYR A 184 3.84 14.11 28.21
C TYR A 184 3.96 14.81 29.57
N ASP A 185 2.84 15.30 30.10
CA ASP A 185 2.77 16.04 31.37
C ASP A 185 2.80 15.13 32.60
N GLU A 186 2.61 13.82 32.43
CA GLU A 186 2.61 12.81 33.49
C GLU A 186 3.95 12.08 33.64
N ILE A 187 4.84 12.22 32.64
CA ILE A 187 6.19 11.66 32.68
C ILE A 187 7.17 12.70 33.26
N PRO A 188 7.95 12.36 34.31
CA PRO A 188 8.99 13.25 34.81
C PRO A 188 9.97 13.69 33.73
N ALA A 189 10.32 14.97 33.69
CA ALA A 189 11.14 15.55 32.63
C ALA A 189 12.47 14.82 32.38
N GLN A 190 13.14 14.36 33.44
CA GLN A 190 14.37 13.58 33.31
C GLN A 190 14.16 12.24 32.61
N GLN A 191 13.13 11.49 33.02
CA GLN A 191 12.80 10.20 32.42
C GLN A 191 12.40 10.35 30.95
N ARG A 192 11.65 11.43 30.64
CA ARG A 192 11.34 11.82 29.26
C ARG A 192 12.63 12.08 28.47
N ALA A 193 13.58 12.83 29.01
CA ALA A 193 14.86 13.09 28.35
C ALA A 193 15.68 11.80 28.10
N ASP A 194 15.72 10.89 29.07
CA ASP A 194 16.45 9.61 28.95
C ASP A 194 15.85 8.71 27.84
N TRP A 195 14.52 8.67 27.74
CA TRP A 195 13.83 7.94 26.67
C TRP A 195 14.03 8.56 25.29
N LEU A 196 14.03 9.90 25.18
CA LEU A 196 14.35 10.59 23.93
C LEU A 196 15.82 10.38 23.53
N ALA A 197 16.74 10.28 24.48
CA ALA A 197 18.14 9.95 24.22
C ALA A 197 18.33 8.53 23.69
N ALA A 198 17.48 7.57 24.10
CA ALA A 198 17.48 6.23 23.51
C ALA A 198 17.10 6.27 22.01
N VAL A 199 16.15 7.12 21.62
CA VAL A 199 15.79 7.31 20.21
C VAL A 199 16.98 7.87 19.41
N ASP A 200 17.71 8.85 19.94
CA ASP A 200 18.88 9.41 19.26
C ASP A 200 20.02 8.39 19.09
N HIS A 201 20.17 7.48 20.05
CA HIS A 201 21.18 6.43 19.98
C HIS A 201 20.91 5.44 18.86
N PHE A 202 19.67 4.94 18.76
CA PHE A 202 19.33 3.95 17.73
C PHE A 202 19.11 4.58 16.35
N LEU A 203 18.66 5.83 16.29
CA LEU A 203 18.51 6.60 15.06
C LEU A 203 19.44 7.83 15.07
N PRO A 204 20.77 7.63 14.88
CA PRO A 204 21.72 8.74 14.87
C PRO A 204 21.54 9.61 13.62
N GLU A 205 21.93 10.88 13.68
CA GLU A 205 21.77 11.83 12.56
C GLU A 205 22.46 11.35 11.26
N SER A 206 23.51 10.53 11.37
CA SER A 206 24.23 9.97 10.22
C SER A 206 23.38 9.10 9.30
N VAL A 207 22.22 8.59 9.76
CA VAL A 207 21.26 7.88 8.89
C VAL A 207 20.63 8.79 7.84
N PHE A 208 20.74 10.12 8.00
CA PHE A 208 20.21 11.10 7.07
C PHE A 208 21.23 11.60 6.05
N ASP A 209 22.54 11.39 6.28
CA ASP A 209 23.64 11.91 5.45
C ASP A 209 23.51 11.48 3.98
N ASP A 210 23.21 10.20 3.76
CA ASP A 210 23.07 9.62 2.42
C ASP A 210 21.67 9.03 2.20
N TYR A 211 21.08 9.32 1.05
CA TYR A 211 19.84 8.66 0.60
C TYR A 211 20.16 7.29 -0.03
N SER A 212 20.52 6.32 0.81
CA SER A 212 20.96 4.99 0.37
C SER A 212 20.69 3.90 1.40
N GLY A 213 20.97 2.65 1.02
CA GLY A 213 20.80 1.50 1.90
C GLY A 213 19.35 1.33 2.34
N HIS A 214 19.11 1.34 3.65
CA HIS A 214 17.76 1.24 4.20
C HIS A 214 17.12 2.62 4.50
N SER A 215 17.79 3.74 4.20
CA SER A 215 17.32 5.11 4.41
C SER A 215 16.77 5.75 3.12
N THR A 216 15.87 5.04 2.45
CA THR A 216 15.23 5.41 1.17
C THR A 216 13.71 5.27 1.27
N GLY A 217 12.97 5.86 0.33
CA GLY A 217 11.52 5.68 0.16
C GLY A 217 10.74 5.82 1.47
N ALA A 218 9.89 4.83 1.75
CA ALA A 218 9.06 4.79 2.95
C ALA A 218 9.87 4.80 4.26
N ASN A 219 11.04 4.12 4.29
CA ASN A 219 11.88 4.09 5.48
C ASN A 219 12.44 5.47 5.83
N ARG A 220 12.84 6.26 4.82
CA ARG A 220 13.28 7.65 5.03
C ARG A 220 12.15 8.50 5.64
N VAL A 221 10.92 8.34 5.15
CA VAL A 221 9.75 9.04 5.70
C VAL A 221 9.50 8.64 7.15
N ASP A 222 9.63 7.35 7.49
CA ASP A 222 9.51 6.86 8.87
C ASP A 222 10.59 7.45 9.78
N PHE A 223 11.85 7.53 9.33
CA PHE A 223 12.92 8.20 10.06
C PHE A 223 12.60 9.68 10.30
N CYS A 224 12.11 10.39 9.28
CA CYS A 224 11.68 11.78 9.41
C CYS A 224 10.51 11.93 10.39
N ARG A 225 9.55 11.00 10.40
CA ARG A 225 8.45 10.98 11.39
C ARG A 225 8.99 10.84 12.81
N VAL A 226 9.87 9.86 13.04
CA VAL A 226 10.52 9.65 14.34
C VAL A 226 11.26 10.91 14.78
N TYR A 227 12.09 11.50 13.90
CA TYR A 227 12.84 12.72 14.25
C TYR A 227 11.97 13.94 14.50
N ALA A 228 10.93 14.16 13.70
CA ALA A 228 10.03 15.29 13.88
C ALA A 228 9.31 15.22 15.23
N VAL A 229 8.73 14.06 15.57
CA VAL A 229 8.04 13.88 16.86
C VAL A 229 9.03 13.92 18.02
N ARG A 230 10.22 13.32 17.89
CA ARG A 230 11.29 13.42 18.90
C ARG A 230 11.77 14.86 19.09
N GLY A 231 11.80 15.66 18.02
CA GLY A 231 12.09 17.09 18.05
C GLY A 231 11.04 17.86 18.83
N ILE A 232 9.76 17.60 18.58
CA ILE A 232 8.63 18.21 19.28
C ILE A 232 8.66 17.90 20.78
N LEU A 233 8.80 16.61 21.14
CA LEU A 233 8.75 16.17 22.55
C LEU A 233 10.00 16.54 23.36
N GLY A 234 11.11 16.82 22.66
CA GLY A 234 12.36 17.26 23.24
C GLY A 234 12.63 18.76 23.12
N GLU A 235 11.69 19.52 22.55
CA GLU A 235 11.84 20.96 22.25
C GLU A 235 13.15 21.26 21.49
N ALA A 236 13.47 20.40 20.52
CA ALA A 236 14.71 20.34 19.75
C ALA A 236 14.45 20.77 18.29
N PRO A 237 14.45 22.08 17.98
CA PRO A 237 14.07 22.61 16.68
C PRO A 237 14.95 22.12 15.53
N GLU A 238 16.23 21.85 15.80
CA GLU A 238 17.20 21.32 14.84
C GLU A 238 16.80 19.92 14.32
N LYS A 239 16.17 19.09 15.14
CA LYS A 239 15.72 17.75 14.74
C LYS A 239 14.51 17.80 13.82
N ILE A 240 13.60 18.74 14.04
CA ILE A 240 12.46 19.00 13.15
C ILE A 240 12.97 19.55 11.80
N ALA A 241 13.93 20.47 11.83
CA ALA A 241 14.56 20.99 10.63
C ALA A 241 15.27 19.89 9.82
N LEU A 242 16.04 19.01 10.49
CA LEU A 242 16.70 17.88 9.85
C LEU A 242 15.68 16.90 9.24
N ALA A 243 14.61 16.56 9.96
CA ALA A 243 13.54 15.71 9.43
C ALA A 243 12.93 16.30 8.15
N THR A 244 12.59 17.59 8.19
CA THR A 244 11.95 18.29 7.08
C THR A 244 12.87 18.34 5.86
N ALA A 245 14.14 18.74 6.04
CA ALA A 245 15.12 18.77 4.96
C ALA A 245 15.34 17.38 4.34
N SER A 246 15.33 16.34 5.19
CA SER A 246 15.56 14.95 4.80
C SER A 246 14.40 14.30 4.04
N LEU A 247 13.24 14.96 3.92
CA LEU A 247 12.16 14.52 3.05
C LEU A 247 12.42 14.87 1.57
N SER A 248 13.17 15.92 1.28
CA SER A 248 13.41 16.42 -0.09
C SER A 248 13.88 15.34 -1.07
N PRO A 249 14.82 14.43 -0.72
CA PRO A 249 15.24 13.34 -1.60
C PRO A 249 14.17 12.28 -1.90
N VAL A 250 13.08 12.22 -1.13
CA VAL A 250 11.98 11.25 -1.33
C VAL A 250 11.08 11.67 -2.50
N PHE A 251 10.98 12.97 -2.80
CA PHE A 251 9.98 13.49 -3.72
C PHE A 251 10.27 13.30 -5.21
N PRO A 252 11.52 13.46 -5.70
CA PRO A 252 11.80 13.34 -7.12
C PRO A 252 11.47 11.94 -7.66
N TYR A 253 11.07 11.89 -8.94
CA TYR A 253 11.00 10.62 -9.63
C TYR A 253 12.38 9.97 -9.73
N VAL A 254 12.42 8.66 -9.55
CA VAL A 254 13.60 7.83 -9.80
C VAL A 254 13.51 7.15 -11.17
N THR A 255 14.65 6.69 -11.65
CA THR A 255 14.76 5.88 -12.89
C THR A 255 15.29 4.47 -12.62
N GLU A 256 15.73 4.20 -11.40
CA GLU A 256 16.20 2.91 -10.91
C GLU A 256 16.07 2.84 -9.38
N GLY A 257 15.97 1.64 -8.81
CA GLY A 257 15.85 1.44 -7.38
C GLY A 257 14.54 1.92 -6.77
N ASP A 258 14.60 2.30 -5.49
CA ASP A 258 13.45 2.66 -4.66
C ASP A 258 12.87 4.03 -5.02
N GLY A 259 11.55 4.14 -5.04
CA GLY A 259 10.83 5.40 -5.16
C GLY A 259 9.71 5.39 -6.19
N LEU A 260 9.15 6.58 -6.41
CA LEU A 260 8.15 6.84 -7.43
C LEU A 260 8.82 7.01 -8.80
N TYR A 261 8.24 6.42 -9.83
CA TYR A 261 8.66 6.59 -11.22
C TYR A 261 7.65 7.48 -11.96
N ALA A 262 8.10 8.13 -13.04
CA ALA A 262 7.27 9.02 -13.83
C ALA A 262 6.04 8.35 -14.47
N ASP A 263 6.05 7.02 -14.63
CA ASP A 263 4.93 6.23 -15.14
C ASP A 263 3.91 5.83 -14.05
N GLY A 264 4.13 6.27 -12.80
CA GLY A 264 3.32 5.90 -11.64
C GLY A 264 3.72 4.59 -10.96
N SER A 265 4.79 3.93 -11.41
CA SER A 265 5.34 2.78 -10.71
C SER A 265 5.89 3.19 -9.35
N PHE A 266 5.76 2.32 -8.35
CA PHE A 266 6.43 2.47 -7.06
C PHE A 266 7.20 1.20 -6.74
N VAL A 267 8.51 1.36 -6.54
CA VAL A 267 9.43 0.27 -6.23
C VAL A 267 9.99 0.48 -4.83
N GLN A 268 10.12 -0.61 -4.08
CA GLN A 268 10.85 -0.65 -2.82
C GLN A 268 11.69 -1.93 -2.77
N HIS A 269 12.72 -1.96 -1.92
CA HIS A 269 13.69 -3.06 -1.83
C HIS A 269 14.40 -3.31 -3.17
N THR A 270 14.66 -2.19 -3.86
CA THR A 270 15.37 -2.05 -5.13
C THR A 270 14.66 -2.66 -6.34
N TRP A 271 13.96 -3.78 -6.19
CA TRP A 271 13.49 -4.63 -7.28
C TRP A 271 12.03 -5.07 -7.17
N VAL A 272 11.27 -4.61 -6.17
CA VAL A 272 9.94 -5.14 -5.87
C VAL A 272 8.86 -4.09 -6.09
N ALA A 273 7.83 -4.44 -6.88
CA ALA A 273 6.64 -3.61 -7.06
C ALA A 273 5.84 -3.54 -5.75
N TYR A 274 5.73 -2.34 -5.17
CA TYR A 274 5.37 -2.22 -3.74
C TYR A 274 4.36 -1.12 -3.38
N SER A 275 3.63 -0.60 -4.36
CA SER A 275 2.65 0.48 -4.16
C SER A 275 1.65 0.17 -3.04
N GLY A 276 1.24 -1.09 -2.90
CA GLY A 276 0.14 -1.50 -2.02
C GLY A 276 0.49 -1.64 -0.54
N THR A 277 1.76 -1.52 -0.14
CA THR A 277 2.14 -1.50 1.29
C THR A 277 3.19 -0.45 1.61
N TYR A 278 4.42 -0.55 1.09
CA TYR A 278 5.43 0.49 1.31
C TYR A 278 5.01 1.82 0.67
N GLY A 279 4.31 1.78 -0.46
CA GLY A 279 3.73 2.98 -1.04
C GLY A 279 2.65 3.62 -0.15
N TYR A 280 1.82 2.81 0.51
CA TYR A 280 0.91 3.29 1.57
C TYR A 280 1.67 3.91 2.75
N VAL A 281 2.71 3.24 3.28
CA VAL A 281 3.52 3.76 4.41
C VAL A 281 4.13 5.12 4.06
N LEU A 282 4.60 5.30 2.83
CA LEU A 282 5.10 6.59 2.34
C LEU A 282 4.00 7.67 2.36
N LEU A 283 2.80 7.38 1.85
CA LEU A 283 1.70 8.36 1.82
C LEU A 283 1.17 8.69 3.22
N ASP A 284 0.99 7.71 4.10
CA ASP A 284 0.58 7.94 5.50
C ASP A 284 1.60 8.83 6.21
N GLY A 285 2.89 8.47 6.14
CA GLY A 285 3.95 9.22 6.80
C GLY A 285 4.07 10.66 6.29
N LEU A 286 3.98 10.87 4.97
CA LEU A 286 4.01 12.20 4.37
C LEU A 286 2.74 13.00 4.68
N GLY A 287 1.56 12.38 4.63
CA GLY A 287 0.30 13.03 5.00
C GLY A 287 0.30 13.51 6.45
N ARG A 288 0.81 12.70 7.37
CA ARG A 288 1.02 13.08 8.77
C ARG A 288 1.99 14.25 8.90
N LEU A 289 3.14 14.19 8.26
CA LEU A 289 4.17 15.25 8.38
C LEU A 289 3.74 16.56 7.72
N PHE A 290 3.08 16.51 6.56
CA PHE A 290 2.55 17.70 5.90
C PHE A 290 1.50 18.38 6.77
N THR A 291 0.56 17.60 7.33
CA THR A 291 -0.46 18.14 8.23
C THR A 291 0.14 18.65 9.53
N LEU A 292 1.06 17.89 10.14
CA LEU A 292 1.70 18.24 11.40
C LEU A 292 2.46 19.57 11.29
N LEU A 293 3.22 19.77 10.23
CA LEU A 293 4.11 20.93 10.08
C LEU A 293 3.47 22.11 9.34
N ASP A 294 2.23 21.98 8.88
CA ASP A 294 1.55 23.03 8.11
C ASP A 294 1.44 24.36 8.88
N GLY A 295 1.81 25.46 8.23
CA GLY A 295 1.80 26.81 8.82
C GLY A 295 2.86 27.09 9.90
N THR A 296 3.80 26.17 10.14
CA THR A 296 4.94 26.37 11.06
C THR A 296 6.19 26.82 10.32
N SER A 297 7.27 27.19 11.02
CA SER A 297 8.55 27.49 10.37
C SER A 297 9.20 26.27 9.71
N TRP A 298 8.77 25.05 10.07
CA TRP A 298 9.22 23.78 9.50
C TRP A 298 8.26 23.20 8.46
N GLN A 299 7.32 23.99 7.94
CA GLN A 299 6.44 23.54 6.87
C GLN A 299 7.24 22.97 5.69
N VAL A 300 6.82 21.82 5.16
CA VAL A 300 7.42 21.23 3.96
C VAL A 300 7.08 22.09 2.75
N THR A 301 8.06 22.84 2.25
CA THR A 301 7.91 23.82 1.16
C THR A 301 8.62 23.43 -0.13
N ASP A 302 9.31 22.29 -0.16
CA ASP A 302 9.93 21.78 -1.39
C ASP A 302 8.84 21.60 -2.48
N PRO A 303 8.95 22.26 -3.64
CA PRO A 303 7.95 22.15 -4.70
C PRO A 303 7.83 20.73 -5.27
N ALA A 304 8.87 19.90 -5.15
CA ALA A 304 8.82 18.49 -5.56
C ALA A 304 7.79 17.69 -4.76
N ARG A 305 7.32 18.16 -3.61
CA ARG A 305 6.20 17.52 -2.87
C ARG A 305 4.96 17.32 -3.75
N GLN A 306 4.77 18.15 -4.79
CA GLN A 306 3.70 18.00 -5.76
C GLN A 306 3.74 16.66 -6.49
N ILE A 307 4.93 16.06 -6.71
CA ILE A 307 5.06 14.74 -7.33
C ILE A 307 4.37 13.67 -6.48
N VAL A 308 4.46 13.77 -5.15
CA VAL A 308 3.77 12.87 -4.23
C VAL A 308 2.26 13.13 -4.27
N LEU A 309 1.82 14.38 -4.30
CA LEU A 309 0.38 14.69 -4.43
C LEU A 309 -0.19 14.15 -5.74
N ASP A 310 0.50 14.36 -6.86
CA ASP A 310 0.12 13.85 -8.18
C ASP A 310 0.09 12.31 -8.23
N SER A 311 0.89 11.65 -7.38
CA SER A 311 0.96 10.18 -7.34
C SER A 311 -0.34 9.54 -6.84
N VAL A 312 -1.17 10.23 -6.06
CA VAL A 312 -2.48 9.71 -5.62
C VAL A 312 -3.31 9.24 -6.82
N GLU A 313 -3.45 10.08 -7.84
CA GLU A 313 -4.22 9.78 -9.04
C GLU A 313 -3.42 8.96 -10.06
N ASN A 314 -2.09 9.13 -10.13
CA ASN A 314 -1.27 8.54 -11.20
C ASN A 314 -0.59 7.21 -10.86
N ALA A 315 -0.39 6.91 -9.58
CA ALA A 315 0.33 5.73 -9.08
C ALA A 315 -0.60 4.80 -8.30
N TYR A 316 -1.41 5.35 -7.38
CA TYR A 316 -2.13 4.55 -6.38
C TYR A 316 -3.57 4.25 -6.76
N ALA A 317 -4.36 5.26 -7.13
CA ALA A 317 -5.77 5.08 -7.50
C ALA A 317 -5.99 4.02 -8.61
N PRO A 318 -5.13 3.91 -9.66
CA PRO A 318 -5.32 2.88 -10.68
C PRO A 318 -5.10 1.44 -10.17
N LEU A 319 -4.57 1.24 -8.97
CA LEU A 319 -4.36 -0.08 -8.35
C LEU A 319 -5.46 -0.43 -7.33
N LEU A 320 -6.39 0.48 -7.06
CA LEU A 320 -7.55 0.26 -6.20
C LEU A 320 -8.78 -0.17 -7.02
N HIS A 321 -9.49 -1.19 -6.58
CA HIS A 321 -10.74 -1.64 -7.20
C HIS A 321 -11.81 -1.85 -6.14
N ASP A 322 -12.84 -1.00 -6.10
CA ASP A 322 -13.97 -1.13 -5.17
C ASP A 322 -13.53 -1.36 -3.71
N GLY A 323 -12.48 -0.64 -3.28
CA GLY A 323 -11.93 -0.69 -1.93
C GLY A 323 -10.67 -1.55 -1.77
N LEU A 324 -10.45 -2.58 -2.60
CA LEU A 324 -9.26 -3.44 -2.50
C LEU A 324 -8.04 -2.86 -3.22
N MET A 325 -6.85 -3.13 -2.68
CA MET A 325 -5.56 -2.89 -3.35
C MET A 325 -5.06 -4.19 -4.01
N MET A 326 -4.82 -4.15 -5.31
CA MET A 326 -4.37 -5.34 -6.05
C MET A 326 -3.11 -5.99 -5.44
N ASP A 327 -3.16 -7.28 -5.16
CA ASP A 327 -2.05 -8.00 -4.52
C ASP A 327 -0.74 -8.05 -5.33
N SER A 328 -0.82 -7.80 -6.64
CA SER A 328 0.36 -7.72 -7.49
C SER A 328 1.39 -6.67 -7.04
N VAL A 329 0.99 -5.69 -6.22
CA VAL A 329 1.85 -4.61 -5.70
C VAL A 329 1.99 -4.65 -4.16
N SER A 330 1.66 -5.79 -3.54
CA SER A 330 1.71 -5.98 -2.08
C SER A 330 2.95 -6.74 -1.60
N GLY A 331 3.82 -7.18 -2.52
CA GLY A 331 5.05 -7.91 -2.21
C GLY A 331 4.80 -9.15 -1.34
N ARG A 332 5.60 -9.31 -0.28
CA ARG A 332 5.46 -10.46 0.63
C ARG A 332 4.23 -10.38 1.54
N ALA A 333 3.58 -9.21 1.65
CA ALA A 333 2.45 -9.01 2.57
C ALA A 333 1.20 -9.84 2.20
N VAL A 334 1.13 -10.37 0.99
CA VAL A 334 0.07 -11.30 0.56
C VAL A 334 -0.02 -12.56 1.43
N SER A 335 1.05 -12.92 2.14
CA SER A 335 1.08 -14.13 2.97
C SER A 335 0.72 -13.89 4.45
N ARG A 336 0.36 -12.68 4.86
CA ARG A 336 0.23 -12.33 6.29
C ARG A 336 -1.01 -12.92 6.96
N GLY A 337 -2.17 -12.85 6.31
CA GLY A 337 -3.44 -13.31 6.88
C GLY A 337 -3.64 -12.75 8.29
N VAL A 338 -3.97 -13.62 9.26
CA VAL A 338 -4.01 -13.23 10.68
C VAL A 338 -2.62 -13.39 11.32
N LEU A 339 -2.02 -12.28 11.72
CA LEU A 339 -0.73 -12.29 12.42
C LEU A 339 -0.87 -12.83 13.84
N LYS A 340 0.05 -13.72 14.26
CA LYS A 340 0.02 -14.33 15.62
C LYS A 340 0.12 -13.29 16.73
N GLN A 341 0.85 -12.22 16.46
CA GLN A 341 1.18 -11.18 17.41
C GLN A 341 0.15 -10.05 17.47
N ASP A 342 -0.83 -10.06 16.56
CA ASP A 342 -1.95 -9.13 16.54
C ASP A 342 -3.02 -9.57 17.55
N THR A 343 -3.18 -8.78 18.59
CA THR A 343 -4.15 -8.97 19.68
C THR A 343 -5.59 -8.88 19.19
N ARG A 344 -5.84 -8.10 18.14
CA ARG A 344 -7.18 -7.87 17.57
C ARG A 344 -7.54 -8.89 16.49
N ARG A 345 -6.59 -9.74 16.09
CA ARG A 345 -6.77 -10.84 15.10
C ARG A 345 -7.33 -10.34 13.76
N ILE A 346 -6.90 -9.16 13.32
CA ILE A 346 -7.31 -8.58 12.04
C ILE A 346 -6.75 -9.44 10.91
N HIS A 347 -7.62 -9.80 9.98
CA HIS A 347 -7.24 -10.58 8.81
C HIS A 347 -6.68 -9.65 7.73
N GLN A 348 -5.38 -9.73 7.45
CA GLN A 348 -4.73 -8.92 6.41
C GLN A 348 -5.00 -9.47 5.01
N SER A 349 -5.73 -8.68 4.23
CA SER A 349 -6.13 -8.93 2.85
C SER A 349 -5.88 -7.74 1.93
N ASP A 350 -6.13 -7.92 0.63
CA ASP A 350 -6.15 -6.86 -0.38
C ASP A 350 -7.11 -5.71 -0.01
N HIS A 351 -8.29 -6.02 0.54
CA HIS A 351 -9.21 -5.03 1.09
C HIS A 351 -8.58 -4.23 2.24
N THR A 352 -8.04 -4.90 3.27
CA THR A 352 -7.47 -4.16 4.40
C THR A 352 -6.31 -3.24 3.98
N ARG A 353 -5.49 -3.65 3.01
CA ARG A 353 -4.44 -2.81 2.41
C ARG A 353 -5.00 -1.64 1.61
N GLY A 354 -6.08 -1.86 0.85
CA GLY A 354 -6.76 -0.79 0.12
C GLY A 354 -7.36 0.24 1.08
N HIS A 355 -7.99 -0.21 2.15
CA HIS A 355 -8.55 0.65 3.21
C HIS A 355 -7.49 1.53 3.88
N GLN A 356 -6.32 0.96 4.19
CA GLN A 356 -5.17 1.72 4.67
C GLN A 356 -4.77 2.84 3.70
N LEU A 357 -4.76 2.54 2.40
CA LEU A 357 -4.48 3.56 1.38
C LEU A 357 -5.59 4.62 1.31
N LEU A 358 -6.87 4.24 1.39
CA LEU A 358 -8.00 5.19 1.45
C LEU A 358 -7.82 6.18 2.61
N ALA A 359 -7.50 5.67 3.80
CA ALA A 359 -7.25 6.49 4.98
C ALA A 359 -6.04 7.43 4.80
N ALA A 360 -4.95 6.93 4.21
CA ALA A 360 -3.77 7.74 3.88
C ALA A 360 -4.08 8.85 2.86
N VAL A 361 -4.89 8.57 1.84
CA VAL A 361 -5.33 9.57 0.85
C VAL A 361 -6.20 10.65 1.49
N ALA A 362 -7.15 10.26 2.34
CA ALA A 362 -7.99 11.19 3.10
C ALA A 362 -7.13 12.10 4.00
N LEU A 363 -6.11 11.54 4.67
CA LEU A 363 -5.18 12.28 5.49
C LEU A 363 -4.30 13.24 4.67
N LEU A 364 -3.72 12.77 3.57
CA LEU A 364 -2.87 13.57 2.69
C LEU A 364 -3.61 14.78 2.09
N GLY A 365 -4.93 14.66 1.91
CA GLY A 365 -5.80 15.75 1.48
C GLY A 365 -5.73 17.01 2.38
N GLY A 366 -5.28 16.88 3.64
CA GLY A 366 -5.02 18.03 4.53
C GLY A 366 -3.82 18.88 4.12
N GLY A 367 -2.86 18.32 3.39
CA GLY A 367 -1.66 19.01 2.89
C GLY A 367 -1.72 19.40 1.40
N ALA A 368 -2.84 19.10 0.73
CA ALA A 368 -3.07 19.31 -0.69
C ALA A 368 -3.88 20.60 -0.97
N SER A 369 -3.99 20.99 -2.25
CA SER A 369 -4.92 22.05 -2.64
C SER A 369 -6.37 21.60 -2.45
N GLU A 370 -7.29 22.57 -2.31
CA GLU A 370 -8.72 22.27 -2.17
C GLU A 370 -9.26 21.48 -3.38
N ALA A 371 -8.75 21.76 -4.58
CA ALA A 371 -9.16 21.08 -5.80
C ALA A 371 -8.72 19.61 -5.81
N GLU A 372 -7.51 19.30 -5.35
CA GLU A 372 -7.02 17.93 -5.19
C GLU A 372 -7.82 17.19 -4.12
N ARG A 373 -7.96 17.80 -2.92
CA ARG A 373 -8.71 17.21 -1.80
C ARG A 373 -10.13 16.83 -2.22
N ARG A 374 -10.84 17.69 -2.94
CA ARG A 374 -12.20 17.39 -3.43
C ARG A 374 -12.25 16.21 -4.40
N ARG A 375 -11.28 16.11 -5.34
CA ARG A 375 -11.19 14.96 -6.25
C ARG A 375 -10.88 13.67 -5.50
N TRP A 376 -9.96 13.72 -4.54
CA TRP A 376 -9.56 12.56 -3.76
C TRP A 376 -10.67 12.08 -2.85
N ASN A 377 -11.38 12.99 -2.18
CA ASN A 377 -12.54 12.65 -1.37
C ASN A 377 -13.68 12.05 -2.21
N ALA A 378 -13.88 12.50 -3.46
CA ALA A 378 -14.83 11.85 -4.37
C ALA A 378 -14.42 10.41 -4.72
N MET A 379 -13.13 10.13 -4.93
CA MET A 379 -12.63 8.76 -5.14
C MET A 379 -12.83 7.90 -3.89
N VAL A 380 -12.45 8.41 -2.71
CA VAL A 380 -12.60 7.70 -1.43
C VAL A 380 -14.06 7.39 -1.14
N ARG A 381 -14.99 8.33 -1.36
CA ARG A 381 -16.44 8.04 -1.26
C ARG A 381 -16.89 6.94 -2.21
N GLY A 382 -16.43 6.98 -3.46
CA GLY A 382 -16.74 5.94 -4.45
C GLY A 382 -16.29 4.55 -4.01
N TRP A 383 -15.08 4.41 -3.45
CA TRP A 383 -14.61 3.14 -2.92
C TRP A 383 -15.36 2.71 -1.66
N ILE A 384 -15.68 3.63 -0.75
CA ILE A 384 -16.52 3.37 0.42
C ILE A 384 -17.89 2.81 0.02
N GLU A 385 -18.51 3.35 -1.03
CA GLU A 385 -19.83 2.91 -1.50
C GLU A 385 -19.80 1.55 -2.20
N ARG A 386 -18.71 1.23 -2.91
CA ARG A 386 -18.62 0.03 -3.75
C ARG A 386 -18.02 -1.18 -3.05
N ASP A 387 -17.30 -0.98 -1.95
CA ASP A 387 -16.75 -2.10 -1.18
C ASP A 387 -17.85 -2.83 -0.39
N THR A 388 -18.43 -3.84 -1.03
CA THR A 388 -19.45 -4.71 -0.41
C THR A 388 -18.86 -5.94 0.26
N ALA A 389 -17.57 -6.22 0.07
CA ALA A 389 -16.92 -7.40 0.65
C ALA A 389 -16.39 -7.11 2.06
N LEU A 390 -15.83 -5.92 2.29
CA LEU A 390 -15.42 -5.43 3.61
C LEU A 390 -15.85 -3.96 3.78
N PRO A 391 -16.94 -3.67 4.50
CA PRO A 391 -17.42 -2.29 4.62
C PRO A 391 -16.41 -1.34 5.29
N VAL A 392 -15.90 -0.37 4.53
CA VAL A 392 -14.81 0.55 4.93
C VAL A 392 -15.11 1.29 6.24
N LEU A 393 -16.31 1.86 6.37
CA LEU A 393 -16.69 2.73 7.50
C LEU A 393 -16.87 1.99 8.84
N THR A 394 -16.79 0.67 8.84
CA THR A 394 -16.85 -0.19 10.03
C THR A 394 -15.74 -1.23 10.04
N ASP A 395 -14.71 -1.08 9.20
CA ASP A 395 -13.60 -2.01 9.18
C ASP A 395 -12.92 -2.00 10.55
N THR A 396 -12.83 -3.19 11.14
CA THR A 396 -12.30 -3.37 12.48
C THR A 396 -10.82 -3.06 12.57
N GLN A 397 -10.06 -3.00 11.46
CA GLN A 397 -8.65 -2.60 11.54
C GLN A 397 -8.44 -1.16 12.01
N PHE A 398 -9.38 -0.25 11.72
CA PHE A 398 -9.20 1.17 11.96
C PHE A 398 -9.31 1.55 13.43
N ASP A 399 -8.50 2.54 13.81
CA ASP A 399 -8.69 3.31 15.03
C ASP A 399 -9.76 4.40 14.83
N VAL A 400 -10.09 5.11 15.92
CA VAL A 400 -11.08 6.19 15.87
C VAL A 400 -10.65 7.37 15.01
N ALA A 401 -9.36 7.59 14.82
CA ALA A 401 -8.83 8.71 14.04
C ALA A 401 -9.05 8.48 12.54
N ASP A 402 -8.74 7.28 12.05
CA ASP A 402 -9.04 6.86 10.68
C ASP A 402 -10.54 6.82 10.43
N LEU A 403 -11.32 6.26 11.35
CA LEU A 403 -12.78 6.24 11.24
C LEU A 403 -13.34 7.66 11.16
N ALA A 404 -12.92 8.58 12.03
CA ALA A 404 -13.40 9.97 12.00
C ALA A 404 -13.08 10.65 10.67
N ARG A 405 -11.87 10.46 10.15
CA ARG A 405 -11.47 10.99 8.83
C ARG A 405 -12.34 10.42 7.70
N LEU A 406 -12.52 9.11 7.65
CA LEU A 406 -13.28 8.45 6.58
C LEU A 406 -14.78 8.76 6.65
N HIS A 407 -15.36 8.83 7.85
CA HIS A 407 -16.74 9.28 8.05
C HIS A 407 -16.93 10.74 7.62
N ALA A 408 -15.97 11.63 7.92
CA ALA A 408 -16.01 13.01 7.46
C ALA A 408 -15.97 13.10 5.91
N VAL A 409 -15.15 12.28 5.26
CA VAL A 409 -15.10 12.18 3.79
C VAL A 409 -16.43 11.67 3.22
N ALA A 410 -17.03 10.66 3.85
CA ALA A 410 -18.31 10.07 3.45
C ALA A 410 -19.50 11.04 3.62
N GLN A 411 -19.45 11.92 4.62
CA GLN A 411 -20.49 12.90 4.92
C GLN A 411 -20.32 14.24 4.18
N GLU A 412 -19.16 14.48 3.56
CA GLU A 412 -18.92 15.69 2.76
C GLU A 412 -19.86 15.73 1.55
N GLU A 413 -20.50 16.89 1.32
CA GLU A 413 -21.34 17.10 0.13
C GLU A 413 -20.51 16.94 -1.17
N GLY A 414 -20.97 16.07 -2.06
CA GLY A 414 -20.38 15.88 -3.37
C GLY A 414 -20.71 14.52 -3.96
N GLU A 415 -20.52 14.39 -5.27
CA GLU A 415 -20.70 13.11 -5.94
C GLU A 415 -19.53 12.16 -5.65
N SER A 416 -19.83 10.87 -5.63
CA SER A 416 -18.85 9.79 -5.55
C SER A 416 -18.28 9.51 -6.94
N ALA A 417 -16.97 9.40 -7.05
CA ALA A 417 -16.31 9.15 -8.32
C ALA A 417 -16.36 7.66 -8.67
N ALA A 418 -16.71 7.36 -9.92
CA ALA A 418 -16.51 6.03 -10.48
C ALA A 418 -15.03 5.79 -10.79
N GLU A 419 -14.60 4.53 -10.79
CA GLU A 419 -13.30 4.17 -11.35
C GLU A 419 -13.32 4.38 -12.88
N PRO A 420 -12.33 5.06 -13.45
CA PRO A 420 -12.31 5.34 -14.87
C PRO A 420 -12.07 4.07 -15.69
N VAL A 421 -12.84 3.91 -16.76
CA VAL A 421 -12.57 2.92 -17.82
C VAL A 421 -11.24 3.28 -18.47
N GLY A 422 -10.39 2.28 -18.68
CA GLY A 422 -9.17 2.42 -19.45
C GLY A 422 -8.07 1.48 -19.00
N HIS A 423 -6.84 1.79 -19.43
CA HIS A 423 -5.66 0.98 -19.17
C HIS A 423 -4.55 1.82 -18.54
N ARG A 424 -3.94 1.28 -17.48
CA ARG A 424 -2.73 1.83 -16.87
C ARG A 424 -1.59 0.83 -16.97
N LEU A 425 -0.55 1.21 -17.70
CA LEU A 425 0.68 0.44 -17.82
C LEU A 425 1.76 1.05 -16.94
N PHE A 426 2.35 0.23 -16.06
CA PHE A 426 3.43 0.59 -15.14
C PHE A 426 4.71 -0.16 -15.52
N PRO A 427 5.39 0.23 -16.62
CA PRO A 427 6.50 -0.53 -17.16
C PRO A 427 7.72 -0.57 -16.23
N ALA A 428 7.96 0.45 -15.41
CA ALA A 428 9.08 0.46 -14.47
C ALA A 428 8.95 -0.64 -13.39
N MET A 429 7.74 -0.92 -12.90
CA MET A 429 7.48 -2.03 -11.96
C MET A 429 6.89 -3.30 -12.60
N ALA A 430 6.87 -3.40 -13.92
CA ALA A 430 6.35 -4.55 -14.66
C ALA A 430 4.92 -4.95 -14.24
N ARG A 431 4.03 -3.96 -14.13
CA ARG A 431 2.60 -4.14 -13.81
C ARG A 431 1.72 -3.49 -14.88
N SER A 432 0.50 -3.97 -14.96
CA SER A 432 -0.53 -3.40 -15.83
C SER A 432 -1.89 -3.61 -15.19
N VAL A 433 -2.77 -2.62 -15.34
CA VAL A 433 -4.17 -2.67 -14.89
C VAL A 433 -5.08 -2.28 -16.05
N HIS A 434 -6.13 -3.05 -16.23
CA HIS A 434 -7.15 -2.81 -17.26
C HIS A 434 -8.53 -2.80 -16.62
N ARG A 435 -9.30 -1.73 -16.87
CA ARG A 435 -10.67 -1.56 -16.38
C ARG A 435 -11.62 -1.32 -17.52
N ARG A 436 -12.74 -2.03 -17.49
CA ARG A 436 -13.88 -1.87 -18.39
C ARG A 436 -15.16 -1.85 -17.54
N PRO A 437 -16.32 -1.49 -18.11
CA PRO A 437 -17.57 -1.51 -17.35
C PRO A 437 -17.82 -2.90 -16.72
N GLY A 438 -17.85 -2.93 -15.38
CA GLY A 438 -18.17 -4.12 -14.59
C GLY A 438 -17.06 -5.17 -14.46
N TRP A 439 -15.81 -4.88 -14.84
CA TRP A 439 -14.67 -5.77 -14.55
C TRP A 439 -13.31 -5.06 -14.58
N CYS A 440 -12.36 -5.65 -13.86
CA CYS A 440 -11.00 -5.16 -13.73
C CYS A 440 -10.00 -6.33 -13.80
N ALA A 441 -8.82 -6.11 -14.37
CA ALA A 441 -7.75 -7.10 -14.42
C ALA A 441 -6.38 -6.48 -14.15
N GLY A 442 -5.52 -7.22 -13.45
CA GLY A 442 -4.13 -6.88 -13.17
C GLY A 442 -3.17 -7.94 -13.72
N ILE A 443 -2.12 -7.51 -14.41
CA ILE A 443 -1.06 -8.39 -14.94
C ILE A 443 0.24 -8.14 -14.18
N ALA A 444 0.77 -9.20 -13.56
CA ALA A 444 2.03 -9.18 -12.83
C ALA A 444 3.13 -9.91 -13.59
N MET A 445 4.16 -9.15 -13.97
CA MET A 445 5.33 -9.64 -14.70
C MET A 445 6.61 -9.46 -13.87
N SER A 446 7.73 -9.93 -14.43
CA SER A 446 9.09 -9.78 -13.90
C SER A 446 10.07 -9.57 -15.05
N SER A 447 11.20 -8.91 -14.76
CA SER A 447 12.27 -8.60 -15.69
C SER A 447 13.61 -8.49 -14.96
N ASP A 448 14.68 -8.16 -15.66
CA ASP A 448 15.97 -7.81 -15.06
C ASP A 448 15.90 -6.59 -14.10
N ARG A 449 14.83 -5.81 -14.16
CA ARG A 449 14.53 -4.70 -13.24
C ARG A 449 13.63 -5.09 -12.07
N ILE A 450 12.83 -6.14 -12.21
CA ILE A 450 11.75 -6.47 -11.26
C ILE A 450 11.74 -7.96 -10.93
N ALA A 451 11.83 -8.26 -9.64
CA ALA A 451 11.90 -9.61 -9.12
C ALA A 451 10.70 -10.47 -9.52
N TYR A 452 10.90 -11.79 -9.55
CA TYR A 452 9.78 -12.74 -9.66
C TYR A 452 8.80 -12.58 -8.50
N TYR A 453 9.33 -12.38 -7.30
CA TYR A 453 8.59 -12.22 -6.05
C TYR A 453 9.52 -11.72 -4.95
N GLU A 454 8.96 -11.48 -3.76
CA GLU A 454 9.73 -11.27 -2.54
C GLU A 454 9.31 -12.28 -1.46
N ALA A 455 10.29 -12.94 -0.88
CA ALA A 455 10.23 -13.56 0.44
C ALA A 455 11.20 -12.83 1.39
N GLY A 456 10.96 -12.93 2.69
CA GLY A 456 11.80 -12.33 3.72
C GLY A 456 11.10 -12.34 5.07
N ASN A 457 11.84 -12.37 6.17
CA ASN A 457 11.30 -12.43 7.54
C ASN A 457 10.33 -13.62 7.78
N GLY A 458 10.49 -14.72 7.04
CA GLY A 458 9.56 -15.86 7.09
C GLY A 458 8.22 -15.64 6.37
N GLU A 459 8.08 -14.54 5.61
CA GLU A 459 6.90 -14.22 4.81
C GLU A 459 7.06 -14.69 3.35
N ASN A 460 5.93 -15.07 2.73
CA ASN A 460 5.76 -15.45 1.33
C ASN A 460 6.74 -16.50 0.76
N PRO A 461 6.97 -17.64 1.44
CA PRO A 461 8.01 -18.59 1.04
C PRO A 461 7.78 -19.27 -0.32
N ARG A 462 6.55 -19.19 -0.86
CA ARG A 462 6.12 -19.89 -2.08
C ARG A 462 5.67 -18.97 -3.21
N GLY A 463 5.95 -17.67 -3.09
CA GLY A 463 5.57 -16.66 -4.08
C GLY A 463 6.25 -16.77 -5.45
N TRP A 464 7.05 -17.81 -5.71
CA TRP A 464 7.95 -17.98 -6.86
C TRP A 464 7.41 -17.57 -8.23
N HIS A 465 6.10 -17.71 -8.44
CA HIS A 465 5.46 -17.57 -9.74
C HIS A 465 4.51 -16.37 -9.84
N THR A 466 4.42 -15.52 -8.81
CA THR A 466 3.52 -14.35 -8.82
C THR A 466 3.91 -13.32 -9.89
N GLY A 467 5.20 -13.22 -10.26
CA GLY A 467 5.70 -12.41 -11.37
C GLY A 467 5.87 -13.15 -12.72
N SER A 468 5.32 -14.35 -12.86
CA SER A 468 5.47 -15.19 -14.09
C SER A 468 4.33 -14.96 -15.10
N GLY A 469 3.87 -13.72 -15.22
CA GLY A 469 2.73 -13.35 -16.05
C GLY A 469 1.40 -13.75 -15.41
N MET A 470 1.29 -13.57 -14.09
CA MET A 470 0.05 -13.83 -13.36
C MET A 470 -1.01 -12.80 -13.79
N LEU A 471 -2.21 -13.28 -14.11
CA LEU A 471 -3.35 -12.46 -14.48
C LEU A 471 -4.42 -12.60 -13.39
N SER A 472 -4.54 -11.57 -12.54
CA SER A 472 -5.62 -11.45 -11.57
C SER A 472 -6.78 -10.68 -12.16
N TRP A 473 -8.01 -11.01 -11.80
CA TRP A 473 -9.18 -10.29 -12.31
C TRP A 473 -10.41 -10.41 -11.41
N TRP A 474 -11.24 -9.37 -11.48
CA TRP A 474 -12.51 -9.22 -10.78
C TRP A 474 -13.58 -8.90 -11.81
N GLY A 475 -14.71 -9.58 -11.72
CA GLY A 475 -15.86 -9.37 -12.58
C GLY A 475 -16.98 -8.69 -11.79
N PRO A 476 -18.10 -9.38 -11.55
CA PRO A 476 -19.22 -8.81 -10.80
C PRO A 476 -18.87 -8.64 -9.30
N PRO A 477 -19.65 -7.84 -8.54
CA PRO A 477 -19.37 -7.52 -7.14
C PRO A 477 -19.19 -8.74 -6.21
N GLU A 478 -19.80 -9.88 -6.54
CA GLU A 478 -19.64 -11.13 -5.80
C GLU A 478 -18.24 -11.73 -5.90
N THR A 479 -17.37 -11.20 -6.75
CA THR A 479 -15.97 -11.64 -6.90
C THR A 479 -14.96 -10.73 -6.22
N LEU A 480 -15.40 -9.67 -5.51
CA LEU A 480 -14.51 -8.77 -4.78
C LEU A 480 -13.64 -9.53 -3.76
N ASP A 481 -14.18 -10.59 -3.14
CA ASP A 481 -13.46 -11.44 -2.18
C ASP A 481 -12.52 -12.48 -2.80
N GLN A 482 -12.32 -12.47 -4.14
CA GLN A 482 -11.60 -13.53 -4.88
C GLN A 482 -10.20 -13.83 -4.32
N TYR A 483 -9.45 -12.79 -3.93
CA TYR A 483 -8.09 -12.92 -3.39
C TYR A 483 -8.03 -12.65 -1.88
N THR A 484 -9.19 -12.37 -1.28
CA THR A 484 -9.38 -12.01 0.13
C THR A 484 -9.72 -13.23 0.98
N ASP A 485 -10.66 -14.06 0.54
CA ASP A 485 -11.16 -15.19 1.35
C ASP A 485 -10.25 -16.41 1.25
N ASP A 486 -9.17 -16.39 2.04
CA ASP A 486 -8.21 -17.49 2.20
C ASP A 486 -7.63 -18.03 0.87
N PHE A 487 -7.55 -17.18 -0.17
CA PHE A 487 -6.95 -17.55 -1.45
C PHE A 487 -5.48 -17.94 -1.29
N TRP A 488 -4.64 -17.05 -0.75
CA TRP A 488 -3.20 -17.28 -0.59
C TRP A 488 -2.81 -18.48 0.29
N PRO A 489 -3.49 -18.76 1.43
CA PRO A 489 -3.17 -19.95 2.22
C PRO A 489 -3.64 -21.27 1.60
N THR A 490 -4.53 -21.25 0.59
CA THR A 490 -5.13 -22.47 0.00
C THR A 490 -4.76 -22.72 -1.46
N VAL A 491 -4.28 -21.70 -2.19
CA VAL A 491 -3.94 -21.79 -3.61
C VAL A 491 -2.78 -22.76 -3.85
N ASP A 492 -2.85 -23.48 -4.97
CA ASP A 492 -1.69 -24.19 -5.50
C ASP A 492 -0.72 -23.18 -6.11
N TRP A 493 0.40 -22.93 -5.41
CA TRP A 493 1.45 -22.00 -5.82
C TRP A 493 2.14 -22.38 -7.14
N TYR A 494 1.99 -23.63 -7.61
CA TYR A 494 2.43 -24.06 -8.94
C TYR A 494 1.41 -23.76 -10.05
N ARG A 495 0.21 -23.26 -9.69
CA ARG A 495 -0.88 -23.02 -10.62
C ARG A 495 -1.55 -21.66 -10.40
N LEU A 496 -0.74 -20.59 -10.34
CA LEU A 496 -1.26 -19.22 -10.28
C LEU A 496 -1.90 -18.80 -11.61
N PRO A 497 -3.00 -18.05 -11.60
CA PRO A 497 -3.81 -17.77 -12.80
C PRO A 497 -3.00 -17.04 -13.86
N GLY A 498 -3.11 -17.49 -15.12
CA GLY A 498 -2.43 -16.90 -16.26
C GLY A 498 -0.96 -17.28 -16.45
N THR A 499 -0.30 -17.89 -15.46
CA THR A 499 1.14 -18.19 -15.52
C THR A 499 1.49 -19.32 -16.50
N THR A 500 2.75 -19.36 -16.95
CA THR A 500 3.34 -20.53 -17.63
C THR A 500 4.55 -20.97 -16.83
N VAL A 501 4.53 -22.21 -16.30
CA VAL A 501 5.52 -22.68 -15.31
C VAL A 501 5.96 -24.12 -15.57
N SER A 502 7.16 -24.44 -15.07
CA SER A 502 7.69 -25.81 -15.00
C SER A 502 7.13 -26.48 -13.74
N ALA A 503 6.76 -27.75 -13.82
CA ALA A 503 6.34 -28.54 -12.66
C ALA A 503 7.53 -28.98 -11.77
N LYS A 504 8.75 -28.51 -12.07
CA LYS A 504 9.93 -28.68 -11.22
C LYS A 504 9.62 -28.18 -9.82
N ARG A 505 9.86 -29.02 -8.81
CA ARG A 505 9.70 -28.65 -7.40
C ARG A 505 10.74 -27.62 -6.99
N LEU A 506 10.28 -26.55 -6.36
CA LEU A 506 11.08 -25.49 -5.77
C LEU A 506 11.03 -25.58 -4.24
N PRO A 507 12.17 -25.38 -3.55
CA PRO A 507 12.17 -25.22 -2.10
C PRO A 507 11.50 -23.89 -1.70
N ASP A 508 11.02 -23.82 -0.47
CA ASP A 508 10.64 -22.54 0.14
C ASP A 508 11.82 -21.55 0.03
N ASN A 509 11.53 -20.30 -0.33
CA ASN A 509 12.52 -19.23 -0.57
C ASN A 509 13.50 -19.47 -1.77
N ALA A 510 13.13 -20.31 -2.74
CA ALA A 510 13.94 -20.52 -3.96
C ALA A 510 14.36 -19.20 -4.63
N GLY A 511 15.61 -19.13 -5.06
CA GLY A 511 16.20 -17.96 -5.69
C GLY A 511 16.64 -16.82 -4.76
N GLY A 512 16.32 -16.87 -3.46
CA GLY A 512 16.74 -15.86 -2.46
C GLY A 512 15.59 -15.02 -1.91
N GLU A 513 15.94 -14.10 -1.01
CA GLU A 513 15.00 -13.20 -0.32
C GLU A 513 15.13 -11.76 -0.86
N TRP A 514 14.28 -10.83 -0.39
CA TRP A 514 14.40 -9.39 -0.63
C TRP A 514 14.49 -8.97 -2.12
N GLY A 515 13.78 -9.68 -3.00
CA GLY A 515 13.75 -9.39 -4.43
C GLY A 515 15.05 -9.74 -5.18
N GLU A 516 15.93 -10.53 -4.58
CA GLU A 516 17.10 -11.11 -5.26
C GLU A 516 16.74 -11.81 -6.59
N PRO A 517 15.76 -12.74 -6.63
CA PRO A 517 15.52 -13.53 -7.82
C PRO A 517 14.85 -12.73 -8.94
N LYS A 518 15.59 -12.49 -10.03
CA LYS A 518 15.15 -11.78 -11.24
C LYS A 518 15.42 -12.60 -12.50
N PRO A 519 14.52 -12.61 -13.50
CA PRO A 519 14.82 -13.20 -14.80
C PRO A 519 15.90 -12.38 -15.52
N ALA A 520 16.82 -13.07 -16.21
CA ALA A 520 17.83 -12.42 -17.04
C ALA A 520 17.24 -11.97 -18.40
N THR A 521 16.26 -11.06 -18.37
CA THR A 521 15.60 -10.51 -19.56
C THR A 521 15.00 -9.12 -19.30
N ALA A 522 15.22 -8.20 -20.24
CA ALA A 522 14.66 -6.85 -20.18
C ALA A 522 13.21 -6.77 -20.68
N TRP A 523 12.74 -7.75 -21.46
CA TRP A 523 11.46 -7.64 -22.18
C TRP A 523 10.28 -8.03 -21.27
N ALA A 524 9.82 -7.06 -20.48
CA ALA A 524 8.53 -7.05 -19.80
C ALA A 524 7.96 -5.63 -19.83
N GLY A 525 6.78 -5.45 -20.40
CA GLY A 525 6.17 -4.14 -20.61
C GLY A 525 5.14 -4.17 -21.73
N GLY A 526 4.94 -3.04 -22.41
CA GLY A 526 3.92 -2.94 -23.45
C GLY A 526 3.76 -1.53 -24.02
N ALA A 527 2.67 -1.34 -24.74
CA ALA A 527 2.20 -0.06 -25.22
C ALA A 527 0.69 0.07 -24.97
N THR A 528 0.24 1.28 -24.68
CA THR A 528 -1.17 1.62 -24.43
C THR A 528 -1.48 3.00 -24.97
N ASP A 529 -2.73 3.22 -25.38
CA ASP A 529 -3.29 4.53 -25.70
C ASP A 529 -4.05 5.16 -24.50
N GLY A 530 -4.03 4.50 -23.34
CA GLY A 530 -4.79 4.86 -22.15
C GLY A 530 -6.13 4.14 -22.01
N GLU A 531 -6.60 3.44 -23.04
CA GLU A 531 -7.84 2.67 -22.99
C GLU A 531 -7.63 1.18 -23.29
N TYR A 532 -6.81 0.87 -24.30
CA TYR A 532 -6.43 -0.48 -24.73
C TYR A 532 -4.93 -0.68 -24.61
N ALA A 533 -4.47 -1.93 -24.64
CA ALA A 533 -3.05 -2.22 -24.54
C ALA A 533 -2.60 -3.50 -25.22
N ALA A 534 -1.34 -3.50 -25.63
CA ALA A 534 -0.56 -4.68 -25.94
C ALA A 534 0.57 -4.81 -24.91
N VAL A 535 0.53 -5.87 -24.11
CA VAL A 535 1.47 -6.16 -23.02
C VAL A 535 2.18 -7.48 -23.31
N GLY A 536 3.42 -7.64 -22.86
CA GLY A 536 4.10 -8.92 -22.97
C GLY A 536 5.31 -9.10 -22.07
N GLN A 537 5.69 -10.36 -21.89
CA GLN A 537 6.82 -10.82 -21.10
C GLN A 537 7.62 -11.93 -21.80
N ASP A 538 8.95 -11.83 -21.74
CA ASP A 538 9.89 -12.92 -22.02
C ASP A 538 10.02 -13.71 -20.73
N VAL A 539 9.24 -14.77 -20.62
CA VAL A 539 9.21 -15.57 -19.40
C VAL A 539 10.47 -16.42 -19.33
N ARG A 540 11.15 -16.31 -18.20
CA ARG A 540 12.18 -17.25 -17.74
C ARG A 540 11.68 -17.86 -16.45
N GLY A 541 11.77 -19.18 -16.30
CA GLY A 541 11.33 -19.82 -15.06
C GLY A 541 12.35 -19.61 -13.94
N LEU A 542 11.87 -19.32 -12.73
CA LEU A 542 12.72 -19.29 -11.53
C LEU A 542 13.41 -20.64 -11.34
N GLU A 543 14.74 -20.64 -11.27
CA GLU A 543 15.58 -21.85 -11.17
C GLU A 543 15.18 -22.95 -12.18
N SER A 544 14.67 -22.58 -13.34
CA SER A 544 14.13 -23.48 -14.35
C SER A 544 14.72 -23.14 -15.72
N THR A 545 14.82 -24.14 -16.58
CA THR A 545 15.20 -23.96 -17.99
C THR A 545 14.03 -23.49 -18.86
N LEU A 546 12.84 -23.30 -18.28
CA LEU A 546 11.66 -22.82 -18.98
C LEU A 546 11.90 -21.44 -19.60
N THR A 547 11.53 -21.34 -20.88
CA THR A 547 11.44 -20.09 -21.62
C THR A 547 10.10 -20.02 -22.35
N ALA A 548 9.50 -18.83 -22.43
CA ALA A 548 8.30 -18.58 -23.22
C ALA A 548 8.17 -17.10 -23.61
N ARG A 549 7.36 -16.81 -24.63
CA ARG A 549 6.88 -15.46 -24.96
C ARG A 549 5.40 -15.41 -24.63
N LYS A 550 5.02 -14.58 -23.66
CA LYS A 550 3.62 -14.33 -23.31
C LYS A 550 3.22 -12.93 -23.73
N SER A 551 2.00 -12.80 -24.26
CA SER A 551 1.44 -11.50 -24.61
C SER A 551 -0.03 -11.45 -24.23
N TRP A 552 -0.48 -10.26 -23.84
CA TRP A 552 -1.85 -9.95 -23.48
C TRP A 552 -2.30 -8.74 -24.29
N PHE A 553 -3.42 -8.87 -25.00
CA PHE A 553 -4.09 -7.74 -25.64
C PHE A 553 -5.33 -7.41 -24.84
N CYS A 554 -5.31 -6.28 -24.15
CA CYS A 554 -6.40 -5.80 -23.32
C CYS A 554 -7.36 -4.98 -24.19
N VAL A 555 -8.53 -5.56 -24.45
CA VAL A 555 -9.55 -4.98 -25.34
C VAL A 555 -10.82 -4.62 -24.54
N ASP A 556 -11.92 -4.34 -25.22
CA ASP A 556 -13.15 -3.79 -24.65
C ASP A 556 -13.88 -4.75 -23.70
N ASP A 557 -13.92 -6.04 -24.02
CA ASP A 557 -14.64 -7.06 -23.25
C ASP A 557 -13.82 -8.33 -22.96
N ALA A 558 -12.53 -8.32 -23.32
CA ALA A 558 -11.66 -9.47 -23.17
C ALA A 558 -10.19 -9.11 -22.92
N VAL A 559 -9.44 -10.09 -22.41
CA VAL A 559 -7.97 -10.12 -22.46
C VAL A 559 -7.55 -11.28 -23.34
N ILE A 560 -6.95 -10.98 -24.49
CA ILE A 560 -6.49 -12.00 -25.44
C ILE A 560 -5.09 -12.46 -25.04
N CYS A 561 -4.97 -13.70 -24.56
CA CYS A 561 -3.72 -14.28 -24.07
C CYS A 561 -3.03 -15.14 -25.14
N LEU A 562 -1.80 -14.77 -25.53
CA LEU A 562 -0.96 -15.54 -26.45
C LEU A 562 0.26 -16.10 -25.71
N GLY A 563 0.62 -17.35 -26.05
CA GLY A 563 1.84 -18.02 -25.60
C GLY A 563 2.55 -18.66 -26.78
N ALA A 564 3.85 -18.37 -26.95
CA ALA A 564 4.66 -18.91 -28.03
C ALA A 564 6.08 -19.20 -27.57
N GLY A 565 6.82 -20.01 -28.35
CA GLY A 565 8.21 -20.35 -28.05
C GLY A 565 8.40 -21.02 -26.69
N ILE A 566 7.40 -21.77 -26.22
CA ILE A 566 7.43 -22.46 -24.93
C ILE A 566 8.39 -23.64 -25.05
N GLY A 567 9.49 -23.60 -24.32
CA GLY A 567 10.50 -24.66 -24.28
C GLY A 567 11.07 -24.82 -22.88
N CYS A 568 11.28 -26.07 -22.46
CA CYS A 568 11.83 -26.43 -21.15
C CYS A 568 12.61 -27.74 -21.26
N GLN A 569 13.69 -27.86 -20.50
CA GLN A 569 14.57 -29.03 -20.41
C GLN A 569 14.69 -29.58 -18.98
N ASP A 570 13.78 -29.17 -18.07
CA ASP A 570 13.81 -29.59 -16.66
C ASP A 570 13.44 -31.08 -16.44
N GLY A 571 13.00 -31.77 -17.49
CA GLY A 571 12.52 -33.16 -17.39
C GLY A 571 11.18 -33.30 -16.67
N THR A 572 10.45 -32.21 -16.48
CA THR A 572 9.11 -32.16 -15.85
C THR A 572 8.08 -31.56 -16.81
N GLU A 573 6.79 -31.71 -16.47
CA GLU A 573 5.71 -31.12 -17.27
C GLU A 573 5.78 -29.58 -17.24
N VAL A 574 5.38 -28.95 -18.35
CA VAL A 574 5.19 -27.50 -18.41
C VAL A 574 3.69 -27.23 -18.53
N GLU A 575 3.18 -26.39 -17.66
CA GLU A 575 1.77 -26.01 -17.64
C GLU A 575 1.61 -24.53 -17.97
N THR A 576 0.57 -24.19 -18.73
CA THR A 576 0.01 -22.83 -18.74
C THR A 576 -1.33 -22.89 -18.03
N VAL A 577 -1.46 -22.10 -16.99
CA VAL A 577 -2.67 -22.02 -16.17
C VAL A 577 -3.60 -21.04 -16.85
N PHE A 578 -4.66 -21.53 -17.51
CA PHE A 578 -5.66 -20.63 -18.09
C PHE A 578 -6.34 -19.80 -17.00
N ASP A 579 -6.66 -20.43 -15.87
CA ASP A 579 -7.13 -19.77 -14.66
C ASP A 579 -7.04 -20.71 -13.45
N ASN A 580 -7.18 -20.13 -12.25
CA ASN A 580 -7.34 -20.83 -10.99
C ASN A 580 -8.20 -19.95 -10.06
N ARG A 581 -9.48 -20.30 -9.91
CA ARG A 581 -10.49 -19.49 -9.22
C ARG A 581 -10.92 -20.15 -7.92
N ARG A 582 -10.87 -19.39 -6.83
CA ARG A 582 -11.51 -19.75 -5.56
C ARG A 582 -13.02 -19.71 -5.71
N LEU A 583 -13.71 -20.78 -5.33
CA LEU A 583 -15.17 -20.93 -5.49
C LEU A 583 -15.95 -20.74 -4.19
N GLY A 584 -15.29 -20.59 -3.04
CA GLY A 584 -15.92 -20.64 -1.73
C GLY A 584 -14.95 -21.13 -0.65
N ALA A 585 -15.30 -20.92 0.62
CA ALA A 585 -14.55 -21.48 1.75
C ALA A 585 -14.60 -23.03 1.75
N PRO A 586 -13.56 -23.72 2.26
CA PRO A 586 -13.53 -25.18 2.33
C PRO A 586 -14.79 -25.76 2.99
N GLY A 587 -15.48 -26.68 2.30
CA GLY A 587 -16.70 -27.32 2.81
C GLY A 587 -18.03 -26.59 2.52
N GLY A 588 -17.99 -25.49 1.76
CA GLY A 588 -19.19 -24.79 1.27
C GLY A 588 -20.02 -25.56 0.24
N ASP A 589 -21.21 -25.02 -0.09
CA ASP A 589 -22.03 -25.52 -1.20
C ASP A 589 -21.53 -24.95 -2.53
N PHE A 590 -20.89 -25.79 -3.33
CA PHE A 590 -20.34 -25.43 -4.64
C PHE A 590 -21.25 -25.83 -5.81
N THR A 591 -22.49 -26.26 -5.55
CA THR A 591 -23.40 -26.77 -6.60
C THR A 591 -23.73 -25.72 -7.67
N GLY A 592 -23.69 -24.43 -7.32
CA GLY A 592 -23.84 -23.30 -8.25
C GLY A 592 -22.60 -22.94 -9.08
N ALA A 593 -21.42 -23.50 -8.74
CA ALA A 593 -20.13 -23.16 -9.35
C ALA A 593 -19.68 -24.20 -10.40
N ALA A 594 -20.61 -24.88 -11.07
CA ALA A 594 -20.29 -25.88 -12.07
C ALA A 594 -19.74 -25.24 -13.34
N LEU A 595 -18.51 -25.61 -13.72
CA LEU A 595 -17.88 -25.16 -14.95
C LEU A 595 -18.60 -25.79 -16.15
N THR A 596 -18.94 -25.00 -17.16
CA THR A 596 -19.44 -25.53 -18.44
C THR A 596 -18.32 -25.51 -19.47
N VAL A 597 -18.04 -26.62 -20.15
CA VAL A 597 -17.06 -26.73 -21.24
C VAL A 597 -17.77 -27.24 -22.49
N ASP A 598 -17.81 -26.44 -23.56
CA ASP A 598 -18.53 -26.76 -24.81
C ASP A 598 -19.98 -27.28 -24.59
N GLY A 599 -20.68 -26.72 -23.60
CA GLY A 599 -22.04 -27.10 -23.22
C GLY A 599 -22.15 -28.30 -22.27
N ALA A 600 -21.05 -29.02 -21.99
CA ALA A 600 -21.01 -30.08 -21.00
C ALA A 600 -20.74 -29.50 -19.60
N VAL A 601 -21.51 -29.94 -18.60
CA VAL A 601 -21.37 -29.49 -17.21
C VAL A 601 -20.31 -30.33 -16.49
N HIS A 602 -19.33 -29.66 -15.90
CA HIS A 602 -18.31 -30.18 -15.01
C HIS A 602 -18.63 -29.71 -13.58
N PRO A 603 -19.32 -30.53 -12.76
CA PRO A 603 -19.63 -30.17 -11.37
C PRO A 603 -18.36 -29.94 -10.55
N ALA A 604 -18.42 -28.97 -9.64
CA ALA A 604 -17.45 -28.82 -8.57
C ALA A 604 -17.68 -29.95 -7.56
N GLU A 605 -16.78 -30.94 -7.52
CA GLU A 605 -16.86 -32.04 -6.55
C GLU A 605 -15.95 -31.73 -5.36
N PRO A 606 -16.43 -31.82 -4.10
CA PRO A 606 -15.58 -31.58 -2.94
C PRO A 606 -14.33 -32.48 -2.96
N ALA A 607 -13.17 -31.89 -2.68
CA ALA A 607 -11.85 -32.51 -2.69
C ALA A 607 -11.69 -33.79 -1.83
N ALA A 608 -12.69 -34.15 -1.00
CA ALA A 608 -12.76 -35.37 -0.21
C ALA A 608 -12.66 -36.69 -1.03
N LYS A 609 -12.62 -36.63 -2.38
CA LYS A 609 -12.48 -37.78 -3.26
C LYS A 609 -11.27 -37.75 -4.20
N GLY A 610 -10.19 -37.04 -3.89
CA GLY A 610 -8.95 -37.13 -4.68
C GLY A 610 -9.19 -36.97 -6.18
N GLY A 611 -9.98 -35.93 -6.53
CA GLY A 611 -10.49 -35.70 -7.88
C GLY A 611 -9.37 -35.80 -8.91
N ARG A 612 -9.53 -36.72 -9.88
CA ARG A 612 -8.61 -36.78 -11.01
C ARG A 612 -8.93 -35.61 -11.94
N PRO A 613 -7.92 -34.90 -12.49
CA PRO A 613 -8.16 -33.90 -13.52
C PRO A 613 -8.98 -34.51 -14.66
N ARG A 614 -10.07 -33.83 -15.03
CA ARG A 614 -10.86 -34.16 -16.21
C ARG A 614 -10.19 -33.54 -17.42
N VAL A 615 -10.07 -34.30 -18.50
CA VAL A 615 -9.43 -33.85 -19.73
C VAL A 615 -10.48 -33.78 -20.83
N THR A 616 -10.59 -32.61 -21.45
CA THR A 616 -11.42 -32.37 -22.63
C THR A 616 -10.51 -32.01 -23.80
N ASP A 617 -10.42 -32.89 -24.80
CA ASP A 617 -9.65 -32.64 -26.01
C ASP A 617 -10.45 -31.80 -27.00
N GLY A 618 -9.83 -30.76 -27.56
CA GLY A 618 -10.45 -29.88 -28.54
C GLY A 618 -11.46 -28.87 -27.97
N ALA A 619 -11.41 -28.61 -26.65
CA ALA A 619 -12.27 -27.66 -25.96
C ALA A 619 -12.21 -26.28 -26.64
N ARG A 620 -13.36 -25.67 -26.96
CA ARG A 620 -13.43 -24.37 -27.65
C ARG A 620 -13.82 -23.23 -26.75
N TRP A 621 -14.59 -23.49 -25.70
CA TRP A 621 -14.86 -22.51 -24.65
C TRP A 621 -15.17 -23.18 -23.33
N ALA A 622 -14.98 -22.41 -22.25
CA ALA A 622 -15.46 -22.75 -20.93
C ALA A 622 -16.09 -21.51 -20.26
N HIS A 623 -17.05 -21.72 -19.36
CA HIS A 623 -17.71 -20.65 -18.62
C HIS A 623 -17.97 -21.08 -17.19
N LEU A 624 -17.61 -20.21 -16.24
CA LEU A 624 -17.85 -20.36 -14.82
C LEU A 624 -18.91 -19.31 -14.40
N PRO A 625 -20.11 -19.73 -13.95
CA PRO A 625 -21.13 -18.81 -13.45
C PRO A 625 -20.62 -17.91 -12.30
N GLY A 626 -21.10 -16.67 -12.26
CA GLY A 626 -20.67 -15.66 -11.28
C GLY A 626 -19.25 -15.13 -11.50
N HIS A 627 -18.58 -15.55 -12.58
CA HIS A 627 -17.18 -15.24 -12.85
C HIS A 627 -17.00 -14.71 -14.27
N GLY A 628 -16.91 -15.60 -15.25
CA GLY A 628 -16.49 -15.28 -16.61
C GLY A 628 -16.25 -16.54 -17.43
N GLY A 629 -15.60 -16.37 -18.59
CA GLY A 629 -15.34 -17.48 -19.50
C GLY A 629 -14.02 -17.37 -20.25
N TRP A 630 -13.64 -18.48 -20.87
CA TRP A 630 -12.40 -18.65 -21.64
C TRP A 630 -12.75 -19.19 -23.02
N VAL A 631 -12.05 -18.70 -24.05
CA VAL A 631 -12.29 -19.08 -25.46
C VAL A 631 -10.98 -19.52 -26.12
N TRP A 632 -11.03 -20.65 -26.81
CA TRP A 632 -9.92 -21.25 -27.57
C TRP A 632 -10.39 -21.54 -29.00
N PRO A 633 -10.29 -20.57 -29.94
CA PRO A 633 -10.83 -20.73 -31.30
C PRO A 633 -10.24 -21.92 -32.07
N GLY A 634 -8.97 -22.25 -31.82
CA GLY A 634 -8.28 -23.41 -32.41
C GLY A 634 -8.61 -24.76 -31.76
N GLY A 635 -9.35 -24.76 -30.64
CA GLY A 635 -9.47 -25.91 -29.75
C GLY A 635 -8.23 -26.07 -28.87
N THR A 636 -8.42 -26.55 -27.64
CA THR A 636 -7.31 -26.87 -26.73
C THR A 636 -7.54 -28.20 -26.02
N ARG A 637 -6.46 -28.80 -25.51
CA ARG A 637 -6.55 -29.91 -24.55
C ARG A 637 -6.68 -29.31 -23.16
N LEU A 638 -7.93 -29.13 -22.71
CA LEU A 638 -8.23 -28.53 -21.42
C LEU A 638 -8.13 -29.58 -20.31
N ARG A 639 -7.42 -29.26 -19.23
CA ARG A 639 -7.44 -30.02 -17.98
C ARG A 639 -8.18 -29.20 -16.93
N VAL A 640 -9.20 -29.81 -16.31
CA VAL A 640 -10.01 -29.18 -15.27
C VAL A 640 -9.90 -30.00 -13.99
N LEU A 641 -9.57 -29.33 -12.89
CA LEU A 641 -9.68 -29.86 -11.54
C LEU A 641 -10.59 -28.91 -10.77
N CYS A 642 -11.70 -29.43 -10.25
CA CYS A 642 -12.64 -28.69 -9.42
C CYS A 642 -12.73 -29.37 -8.05
#